data_AF-A0A668A1E5-F1
#
_entry.id   AF-A0A668A1E5-F1
#
_cell.length_a   1.000
_cell.length_b   1.000
_cell.length_c   1.000
_cell.angle_alpha   90.00
_cell.angle_beta   90.00
_cell.angle_gamma   90.00
#
_symmetry.space_group_name_H-M   'P 1'
#
loop_
_entity.id
_entity.type
_entity.pdbx_description
1 polymer ?
#
loop_
_entity_poly.entity_id
_entity_poly.type
_entity_poly.pdbx_seq_one_letter_code
_entity_poly.pdbx_strand_id
1 'polypeptide(L)'
;MMAVNWAERIAAFSLSPSDFLSRTTPEGFLAELLRELRDDRASYNVKVALLSPLCEYPTLLCPSVSVGEETALELMSVFAQCPPKALQFRCHLLLALTSVLLCSSCVNTHSRASQDFLELLLQIAQDTSDPHGDGALRSLRVTACDCLRELEACCPGLLSQRLELLSGLRHQETSRLHQAFVGLHSLGLRNAVYLLAQQTGAGAEELKAILGGAAAVAWEADPDSGLVSNKGTPLPSPLISSPMGTVPMLQTGPDCKELRSLLSSLLEESYLLTPLCQAALLHRLIELVAMVPGVSPAIFKAQLLRLLGTSEVCLLHTTLLMKAAFTDSLFSSEDEVFILKRLVALSQHPLLSTPEKLFYMDCILHFPENRPISSGDGDESLPVLLTPRLAAALVPTVFNDSATMLARLNLLSLVYLEEGEEGDGEGGRGTAYLYDHIISLIRIVDNRGSREMIVTFFRAAFLFLFHFCHVEHYSHGMTEKLCDLYLRHTRLAPHLINLCDRTQDRLGELGWAVGLLGALQRAIAGAPLAQLTLQDLRWHLKILARAAEEGEISQQKTLDFLFSVITSSSSSLCVSGDWRLGNGVLGVCRRLLVHPSLDSLLIPLADILQHLSCRYGDTDIQDHARLYYSLLTTLSREKLCGVLAQGATEGGRQVKKRSLSSIMAESEELTSVLSIHQTDRPVFKLVELDLYKPQQGTEMGREKELCIDENSKPMENCPGEQSAVLEAYKAQFQHPGFASEITLEYQLTHAEPHDSQFDQLFSIRLHFDLTDDHYEELSDISVPCLFRERAAPVVRLSLKPKQPYPTTLHASAIFTSQDGLSWHTVLPDIHVAFQQAFIPLSAPPEWGAEGKLMVFEGLWGEICSGECEAEDLTDCATSLFCGQLSEEALVALVEEHFLPYRISDQSDKEEYKVLFFLPPHSHILLKIRSEEDAVQFNVATDNWQLLPYINSYLLTITKSSLQESVDS
;
A
#
# COMPACT_ATOMS: atom_id res chain seq x y z
N MET A 1 15.23 -35.49 6.75
CA MET A 1 14.91 -34.52 5.68
C MET A 1 13.77 -33.66 6.18
N MET A 2 14.06 -32.42 6.56
CA MET A 2 13.05 -31.47 7.01
C MET A 2 12.11 -31.16 5.84
N ALA A 3 10.79 -31.16 6.08
CA ALA A 3 9.83 -30.69 5.10
C ALA A 3 10.12 -29.20 4.82
N VAL A 4 10.58 -28.89 3.60
CA VAL A 4 10.89 -27.52 3.20
C VAL A 4 9.57 -26.73 3.18
N ASN A 5 9.47 -25.67 4.00
CA ASN A 5 8.31 -24.79 3.99
C ASN A 5 8.33 -23.89 2.75
N TRP A 6 7.71 -24.37 1.66
CA TRP A 6 7.67 -23.67 0.38
C TRP A 6 6.92 -22.34 0.44
N ALA A 7 5.93 -22.18 1.32
CA ALA A 7 5.19 -20.93 1.46
C ALA A 7 6.10 -19.78 1.94
N GLU A 8 6.95 -20.04 2.92
CA GLU A 8 7.93 -19.06 3.43
C GLU A 8 9.00 -18.74 2.39
N ARG A 9 9.49 -19.75 1.65
CA ARG A 9 10.50 -19.53 0.60
C ARG A 9 9.97 -18.69 -0.56
N ILE A 10 8.74 -18.94 -1.02
CA ILE A 10 8.10 -18.14 -2.07
C ILE A 10 7.84 -16.72 -1.56
N ALA A 11 7.32 -16.55 -0.34
CA ALA A 11 7.11 -15.23 0.25
C ALA A 11 8.42 -14.43 0.39
N ALA A 12 9.51 -15.07 0.80
CA ALA A 12 10.84 -14.46 0.87
C ALA A 12 11.35 -14.04 -0.52
N PHE A 13 11.12 -14.87 -1.55
CA PHE A 13 11.47 -14.54 -2.93
C PHE A 13 10.65 -13.34 -3.45
N SER A 14 9.33 -13.31 -3.24
CA SER A 14 8.46 -12.22 -3.71
C SER A 14 8.71 -10.89 -3.00
N LEU A 15 9.20 -10.88 -1.75
CA LEU A 15 9.55 -9.66 -1.01
C LEU A 15 10.83 -9.00 -1.55
N SER A 16 11.88 -9.78 -1.83
CA SER A 16 13.13 -9.28 -2.41
C SER A 16 13.85 -10.35 -3.25
N PRO A 17 13.52 -10.48 -4.56
CA PRO A 17 14.08 -11.51 -5.42
C PRO A 17 15.62 -11.43 -5.54
N SER A 18 16.18 -10.22 -5.56
CA SER A 18 17.63 -10.01 -5.64
C SER A 18 18.38 -10.48 -4.39
N ASP A 19 17.82 -10.23 -3.20
CA ASP A 19 18.45 -10.60 -1.93
C ASP A 19 18.31 -12.10 -1.69
N PHE A 20 17.17 -12.69 -2.07
CA PHE A 20 16.98 -14.13 -2.02
C PHE A 20 17.99 -14.86 -2.93
N LEU A 21 18.14 -14.42 -4.18
CA LEU A 21 19.10 -14.99 -5.13
C LEU A 21 20.58 -14.67 -4.82
N SER A 22 20.86 -13.75 -3.90
CA SER A 22 22.23 -13.60 -3.37
C SER A 22 22.63 -14.77 -2.47
N ARG A 23 21.65 -15.45 -1.88
CA ARG A 23 21.83 -16.61 -1.00
C ARG A 23 21.75 -17.95 -1.75
N THR A 24 21.12 -17.97 -2.92
CA THR A 24 20.94 -19.15 -3.78
C THR A 24 21.07 -18.81 -5.27
N THR A 25 21.68 -19.65 -6.09
CA THR A 25 21.74 -19.42 -7.55
C THR A 25 20.37 -19.55 -8.23
N PRO A 26 20.05 -18.76 -9.28
CA PRO A 26 18.78 -18.85 -10.01
C PRO A 26 18.54 -20.23 -10.61
N GLU A 27 19.57 -20.85 -11.19
CA GLU A 27 19.52 -22.20 -11.76
C GLU A 27 19.23 -23.26 -10.69
N GLY A 28 19.85 -23.13 -9.51
CA GLY A 28 19.61 -24.02 -8.37
C GLY A 28 18.19 -23.91 -7.82
N PHE A 29 17.67 -22.68 -7.67
CA PHE A 29 16.31 -22.46 -7.20
C PHE A 29 15.27 -22.94 -8.24
N LEU A 30 15.50 -22.68 -9.53
CA LEU A 30 14.67 -23.17 -10.62
C LEU A 30 14.62 -24.71 -10.67
N ALA A 31 15.76 -25.38 -10.52
CA ALA A 31 15.81 -26.84 -10.47
C ALA A 31 15.06 -27.41 -9.26
N GLU A 32 15.15 -26.76 -8.09
CA GLU A 32 14.36 -27.14 -6.91
C GLU A 32 12.85 -26.98 -7.14
N LEU A 33 12.42 -25.88 -7.76
CA LEU A 33 11.02 -25.63 -8.12
C LEU A 33 10.50 -26.71 -9.08
N LEU A 34 11.22 -26.98 -10.16
CA LEU A 34 10.83 -27.97 -11.17
C LEU A 34 10.81 -29.40 -10.61
N ARG A 35 11.74 -29.75 -9.72
CA ARG A 35 11.76 -31.04 -9.01
C ARG A 35 10.52 -31.20 -8.15
N GLU A 36 10.15 -30.16 -7.39
CA GLU A 36 8.99 -30.23 -6.49
C GLU A 36 7.65 -30.22 -7.25
N LEU A 37 7.57 -29.53 -8.39
CA LEU A 37 6.40 -29.57 -9.27
C LEU A 37 6.11 -30.99 -9.79
N ARG A 38 7.16 -31.80 -10.00
CA ARG A 38 7.06 -33.22 -10.39
C ARG A 38 6.73 -34.16 -9.23
N ASP A 39 6.87 -33.75 -7.98
CA ASP A 39 6.60 -34.63 -6.85
C ASP A 39 5.10 -34.87 -6.70
N ASP A 40 4.66 -36.13 -6.84
CA ASP A 40 3.25 -36.52 -6.68
C ASP A 40 2.75 -36.37 -5.23
N ARG A 41 3.65 -36.27 -4.25
CA ARG A 41 3.31 -36.09 -2.83
C ARG A 41 2.90 -34.66 -2.49
N ALA A 42 3.30 -33.67 -3.31
CA ALA A 42 2.97 -32.27 -3.07
C ALA A 42 1.51 -31.97 -3.46
N SER A 43 0.79 -31.28 -2.58
CA SER A 43 -0.59 -30.87 -2.85
C SER A 43 -0.68 -29.88 -4.03
N TYR A 44 -1.76 -29.93 -4.81
CA TYR A 44 -1.94 -29.03 -5.96
C TYR A 44 -1.95 -27.55 -5.57
N ASN A 45 -2.38 -27.20 -4.35
CA ASN A 45 -2.32 -25.82 -3.85
C ASN A 45 -0.87 -25.34 -3.69
N VAL A 46 0.01 -26.19 -3.16
CA VAL A 46 1.45 -25.90 -3.08
C VAL A 46 2.04 -25.81 -4.49
N LYS A 47 1.67 -26.72 -5.39
CA LYS A 47 2.12 -26.67 -6.79
C LYS A 47 1.70 -25.40 -7.52
N VAL A 48 0.51 -24.85 -7.26
CA VAL A 48 0.08 -23.55 -7.80
C VAL A 48 0.98 -22.42 -7.27
N ALA A 49 1.28 -22.41 -5.96
CA ALA A 49 2.17 -21.42 -5.38
C ALA A 49 3.59 -21.49 -5.98
N LEU A 50 4.11 -22.69 -6.25
CA LEU A 50 5.43 -22.90 -6.89
C LEU A 50 5.51 -22.31 -8.31
N LEU A 51 4.39 -22.06 -8.99
CA LEU A 51 4.37 -21.43 -10.32
C LEU A 51 4.40 -19.90 -10.29
N SER A 52 4.06 -19.25 -9.16
CA SER A 52 4.05 -17.77 -9.05
C SER A 52 5.41 -17.14 -9.38
N PRO A 53 6.56 -17.65 -8.89
CA PRO A 53 7.88 -17.13 -9.27
C PRO A 53 8.14 -17.13 -10.79
N LEU A 54 7.65 -18.16 -11.51
CA LEU A 54 7.78 -18.28 -12.96
C LEU A 54 6.85 -17.32 -13.72
N CYS A 55 5.71 -16.95 -13.13
CA CYS A 55 4.80 -15.96 -13.71
C CYS A 55 5.30 -14.52 -13.49
N GLU A 56 5.86 -14.21 -12.31
CA GLU A 56 6.24 -12.85 -11.91
C GLU A 56 7.67 -12.47 -12.32
N TYR A 57 8.62 -13.41 -12.22
CA TYR A 57 10.05 -13.14 -12.46
C TYR A 57 10.72 -14.16 -13.44
N PRO A 58 10.12 -14.46 -14.60
CA PRO A 58 10.67 -15.42 -15.56
C PRO A 58 12.05 -15.03 -16.10
N THR A 59 12.31 -13.73 -16.33
CA THR A 59 13.62 -13.26 -16.83
C THR A 59 14.76 -13.44 -15.83
N LEU A 60 14.43 -13.44 -14.54
CA LEU A 60 15.39 -13.61 -13.45
C LEU A 60 15.74 -15.09 -13.22
N LEU A 61 14.74 -15.97 -13.37
CA LEU A 61 14.91 -17.43 -13.23
C LEU A 61 15.49 -18.08 -14.49
N CYS A 62 15.10 -17.59 -15.66
CA CYS A 62 15.52 -18.09 -16.97
C CYS A 62 16.35 -17.01 -17.71
N PRO A 63 17.65 -16.85 -17.38
CA PRO A 63 18.48 -15.78 -17.94
C PRO A 63 18.90 -16.02 -19.40
N SER A 64 18.76 -17.24 -19.92
CA SER A 64 19.11 -17.60 -21.30
C SER A 64 17.94 -18.27 -22.04
N VAL A 65 17.97 -18.16 -23.37
CA VAL A 65 16.96 -18.75 -24.27
C VAL A 65 16.93 -20.29 -24.13
N SER A 66 18.09 -20.93 -23.92
CA SER A 66 18.16 -22.38 -23.75
C SER A 66 17.53 -22.84 -22.44
N VAL A 67 17.77 -22.13 -21.33
CA VAL A 67 17.17 -22.46 -20.02
C VAL A 67 15.66 -22.24 -20.04
N GLY A 68 15.18 -21.19 -20.72
CA GLY A 68 13.75 -20.96 -20.93
C GLY A 68 13.09 -22.07 -21.75
N GLU A 69 13.74 -22.54 -22.83
CA GLU A 69 13.23 -23.63 -23.67
C GLU A 69 13.17 -24.97 -22.92
N GLU A 70 14.24 -25.31 -22.18
CA GLU A 70 14.26 -26.51 -21.34
C GLU A 70 13.16 -26.45 -20.27
N THR A 71 13.04 -25.33 -19.55
CA THR A 71 12.00 -25.11 -18.54
C THR A 71 10.59 -25.27 -19.13
N ALA A 72 10.35 -24.74 -20.33
CA ALA A 72 9.07 -24.89 -21.01
C ALA A 72 8.77 -26.36 -21.38
N LEU A 73 9.75 -27.11 -21.90
CA LEU A 73 9.60 -28.54 -22.17
C LEU A 73 9.31 -29.32 -20.89
N GLU A 74 9.98 -28.99 -19.78
CA GLU A 74 9.75 -29.61 -18.49
C GLU A 74 8.33 -29.34 -17.97
N LEU A 75 7.86 -28.09 -18.02
CA LEU A 75 6.51 -27.72 -17.60
C LEU A 75 5.43 -28.36 -18.48
N MET A 76 5.67 -28.49 -19.79
CA MET A 76 4.77 -29.25 -20.68
C MET A 76 4.71 -30.74 -20.31
N SER A 77 5.83 -31.32 -19.87
CA SER A 77 5.84 -32.70 -19.37
C SER A 77 5.02 -32.84 -18.07
N VAL A 78 5.09 -31.86 -17.17
CA VAL A 78 4.27 -31.80 -15.95
C VAL A 78 2.78 -31.66 -16.30
N PHE A 79 2.46 -30.85 -17.31
CA PHE A 79 1.09 -30.70 -17.79
C PHE A 79 0.51 -32.02 -18.36
N ALA A 80 1.31 -32.78 -19.10
CA ALA A 80 0.92 -34.08 -19.64
C ALA A 80 0.69 -35.14 -18.55
N GLN A 81 1.46 -35.09 -17.46
CA GLN A 81 1.35 -36.01 -16.32
C GLN A 81 0.22 -35.63 -15.35
N CYS A 82 -0.22 -34.37 -15.35
CA CYS A 82 -1.25 -33.87 -14.46
C CYS A 82 -2.64 -34.47 -14.77
N PRO A 83 -3.41 -34.96 -13.78
CA PRO A 83 -4.74 -35.49 -14.01
C PRO A 83 -5.70 -34.42 -14.54
N PRO A 84 -6.69 -34.79 -15.38
CA PRO A 84 -7.63 -33.84 -15.99
C PRO A 84 -8.54 -33.13 -14.97
N LYS A 85 -8.67 -33.68 -13.75
CA LYS A 85 -9.48 -33.11 -12.66
C LYS A 85 -8.82 -31.89 -11.99
N ALA A 86 -7.50 -31.73 -12.07
CA ALA A 86 -6.76 -30.66 -11.41
C ALA A 86 -6.74 -29.36 -12.26
N LEU A 87 -7.92 -28.82 -12.57
CA LEU A 87 -8.11 -27.75 -13.55
C LEU A 87 -7.41 -26.45 -13.17
N GLN A 88 -7.49 -26.02 -11.91
CA GLN A 88 -6.85 -24.79 -11.45
C GLN A 88 -5.32 -24.86 -11.67
N PHE A 89 -4.69 -25.97 -11.32
CA PHE A 89 -3.25 -26.16 -11.53
C PHE A 89 -2.90 -26.19 -13.03
N ARG A 90 -3.71 -26.87 -13.86
CA ARG A 90 -3.52 -26.89 -15.33
C ARG A 90 -3.63 -25.49 -15.94
N CYS A 91 -4.59 -24.66 -15.50
CA CYS A 91 -4.68 -23.27 -15.95
C CYS A 91 -3.43 -22.46 -15.57
N HIS A 92 -2.96 -22.56 -14.32
CA HIS A 92 -1.76 -21.84 -13.87
C HIS A 92 -0.49 -22.34 -14.58
N LEU A 93 -0.42 -23.63 -14.94
CA LEU A 93 0.67 -24.17 -15.76
C LEU A 93 0.71 -23.55 -17.16
N LEU A 94 -0.43 -23.39 -17.83
CA LEU A 94 -0.50 -22.74 -19.14
C LEU A 94 -0.07 -21.27 -19.08
N LEU A 95 -0.43 -20.56 -18.01
CA LEU A 95 -0.01 -19.18 -17.78
C LEU A 95 1.51 -19.10 -17.55
N ALA A 96 2.06 -19.96 -16.68
CA ALA A 96 3.49 -20.00 -16.41
C ALA A 96 4.30 -20.36 -17.67
N LEU A 97 3.83 -21.34 -18.46
CA LEU A 97 4.43 -21.69 -19.76
C LEU A 97 4.48 -20.51 -20.72
N THR A 98 3.36 -19.78 -20.83
CA THR A 98 3.27 -18.58 -21.68
C THR A 98 4.22 -17.49 -21.19
N SER A 99 4.25 -17.19 -19.89
CA SER A 99 5.16 -16.21 -19.30
C SER A 99 6.63 -16.57 -19.50
N VAL A 100 7.02 -17.82 -19.28
CA VAL A 100 8.41 -18.27 -19.49
C VAL A 100 8.78 -18.09 -20.95
N LEU A 101 8.02 -18.65 -21.90
CA LEU A 101 8.35 -18.59 -23.33
C LEU A 101 8.46 -17.16 -23.86
N LEU A 102 7.54 -16.28 -23.47
CA LEU A 102 7.53 -14.88 -23.89
C LEU A 102 8.69 -14.09 -23.30
N CYS A 103 8.89 -14.18 -21.98
CA CYS A 103 9.88 -13.37 -21.28
C CYS A 103 11.32 -13.83 -21.52
N SER A 104 11.56 -15.12 -21.77
CA SER A 104 12.89 -15.62 -22.14
C SER A 104 13.19 -15.52 -23.64
N SER A 105 12.32 -14.88 -24.44
CA SER A 105 12.43 -14.72 -25.89
C SER A 105 12.56 -16.05 -26.67
N CYS A 106 12.01 -17.14 -26.13
CA CYS A 106 12.02 -18.46 -26.76
C CYS A 106 10.98 -18.60 -27.89
N VAL A 107 10.05 -17.65 -28.02
CA VAL A 107 9.08 -17.64 -29.12
C VAL A 107 9.77 -17.25 -30.42
N ASN A 108 10.38 -18.24 -31.07
CA ASN A 108 10.94 -18.12 -32.40
C ASN A 108 10.45 -19.28 -33.26
N THR A 109 10.36 -19.07 -34.57
CA THR A 109 9.89 -20.07 -35.56
C THR A 109 10.68 -21.37 -35.55
N HIS A 110 11.88 -21.37 -34.96
CA HIS A 110 12.77 -22.52 -34.88
C HIS A 110 12.84 -23.20 -33.50
N SER A 111 12.17 -22.68 -32.47
CA SER A 111 12.13 -23.37 -31.17
C SER A 111 11.07 -24.47 -31.20
N ARG A 112 11.50 -25.67 -30.82
CA ARG A 112 10.61 -26.83 -30.75
C ARG A 112 9.59 -26.66 -29.64
N ALA A 113 9.99 -26.09 -28.50
CA ALA A 113 9.09 -25.88 -27.38
C ALA A 113 7.93 -24.93 -27.71
N SER A 114 8.17 -23.86 -28.48
CA SER A 114 7.09 -22.94 -28.89
C SER A 114 6.12 -23.57 -29.88
N GLN A 115 6.61 -24.41 -30.80
CA GLN A 115 5.74 -25.13 -31.74
C GLN A 115 4.88 -26.18 -31.02
N ASP A 116 5.50 -26.99 -30.16
CA ASP A 116 4.82 -28.01 -29.37
C ASP A 116 3.78 -27.38 -28.42
N PHE A 117 4.10 -26.22 -27.81
CA PHE A 117 3.16 -25.49 -26.96
C PHE A 117 2.00 -24.87 -27.74
N LEU A 118 2.26 -24.28 -28.91
CA LEU A 118 1.20 -23.72 -29.76
C LEU A 118 0.22 -24.81 -30.20
N GLU A 119 0.75 -25.96 -30.62
CA GLU A 119 -0.07 -27.12 -31.01
C GLU A 119 -0.89 -27.64 -29.82
N LEU A 120 -0.30 -27.72 -28.62
CA LEU A 120 -1.01 -28.08 -27.39
C LEU A 120 -2.15 -27.10 -27.09
N LEU A 121 -1.92 -25.79 -27.17
CA LEU A 121 -2.95 -24.78 -26.94
C LEU A 121 -4.09 -24.86 -27.96
N LEU A 122 -3.78 -25.09 -29.24
CA LEU A 122 -4.77 -25.28 -30.30
C LEU A 122 -5.59 -26.57 -30.09
N GLN A 123 -4.96 -27.65 -29.66
CA GLN A 123 -5.64 -28.91 -29.32
C GLN A 123 -6.61 -28.71 -28.15
N ILE A 124 -6.17 -28.03 -27.08
CA ILE A 124 -7.05 -27.70 -25.93
C ILE A 124 -8.21 -26.81 -26.37
N ALA A 125 -7.97 -25.80 -27.22
CA ALA A 125 -9.03 -24.91 -27.70
C ALA A 125 -10.08 -25.64 -28.56
N GLN A 126 -9.65 -26.60 -29.38
CA GLN A 126 -10.49 -27.44 -30.25
C GLN A 126 -11.22 -28.58 -29.51
N ASP A 127 -10.79 -28.90 -28.28
CA ASP A 127 -11.39 -29.98 -27.51
C ASP A 127 -12.84 -29.63 -27.14
N THR A 128 -13.78 -30.22 -27.89
CA THR A 128 -15.23 -30.09 -27.70
C THR A 128 -15.79 -31.27 -26.89
N SER A 129 -14.93 -32.10 -26.30
CA SER A 129 -15.29 -33.31 -25.54
C SER A 129 -15.91 -32.96 -24.19
N ASP A 130 -17.12 -32.39 -24.19
CA ASP A 130 -17.92 -32.18 -22.99
C ASP A 130 -19.27 -32.91 -23.15
N PRO A 131 -19.32 -34.25 -22.93
CA PRO A 131 -20.56 -34.99 -22.99
C PRO A 131 -21.51 -34.71 -21.81
N HIS A 132 -21.07 -33.98 -20.76
CA HIS A 132 -21.81 -33.81 -19.50
C HIS A 132 -22.00 -32.36 -19.02
N GLY A 133 -21.53 -31.35 -19.75
CA GLY A 133 -21.88 -29.95 -19.49
C GLY A 133 -21.25 -29.38 -18.22
N ASP A 134 -20.16 -29.98 -17.74
CA ASP A 134 -19.46 -29.53 -16.54
C ASP A 134 -18.63 -28.29 -16.91
N GLY A 135 -19.01 -27.12 -16.38
CA GLY A 135 -18.41 -25.82 -16.75
C GLY A 135 -16.90 -25.71 -16.48
N ALA A 136 -16.32 -26.72 -15.86
CA ALA A 136 -14.94 -26.80 -15.42
C ALA A 136 -13.94 -26.95 -16.61
N LEU A 137 -14.22 -27.78 -17.62
CA LEU A 137 -13.38 -27.92 -18.84
C LEU A 137 -13.35 -26.62 -19.68
N ARG A 138 -14.37 -25.78 -19.55
CA ARG A 138 -14.44 -24.48 -20.25
C ARG A 138 -13.38 -23.51 -19.73
N SER A 139 -13.08 -23.53 -18.43
CA SER A 139 -12.05 -22.66 -17.84
C SER A 139 -10.67 -22.89 -18.48
N LEU A 140 -10.31 -24.15 -18.73
CA LEU A 140 -9.06 -24.52 -19.38
C LEU A 140 -9.01 -24.03 -20.84
N ARG A 141 -10.12 -24.13 -21.57
CA ARG A 141 -10.26 -23.59 -22.94
C ARG A 141 -10.13 -22.06 -22.97
N VAL A 142 -10.74 -21.34 -22.02
CA VAL A 142 -10.56 -19.88 -21.88
C VAL A 142 -9.08 -19.56 -21.66
N THR A 143 -8.44 -20.21 -20.69
CA THR A 143 -7.03 -19.97 -20.38
C THR A 143 -6.15 -20.25 -21.60
N ALA A 144 -6.41 -21.31 -22.36
CA ALA A 144 -5.69 -21.59 -23.60
C ALA A 144 -5.90 -20.48 -24.65
N CYS A 145 -7.12 -19.98 -24.83
CA CYS A 145 -7.39 -18.86 -25.72
C CYS A 145 -6.72 -17.56 -25.27
N ASP A 146 -6.65 -17.28 -23.97
CA ASP A 146 -5.96 -16.12 -23.43
C ASP A 146 -4.44 -16.27 -23.61
N CYS A 147 -3.87 -17.46 -23.41
CA CYS A 147 -2.46 -17.74 -23.71
C CYS A 147 -2.15 -17.53 -25.20
N LEU A 148 -3.00 -18.02 -26.10
CA LEU A 148 -2.89 -17.76 -27.55
C LEU A 148 -2.99 -16.27 -27.87
N ARG A 149 -3.83 -15.51 -27.15
CA ARG A 149 -3.99 -14.07 -27.33
C ARG A 149 -2.72 -13.32 -26.92
N GLU A 150 -2.12 -13.68 -25.79
CA GLU A 150 -0.86 -13.10 -25.33
C GLU A 150 0.31 -13.44 -26.27
N LEU A 151 0.39 -14.69 -26.74
CA LEU A 151 1.38 -15.09 -27.74
C LEU A 151 1.24 -14.28 -29.04
N GLU A 152 0.03 -14.09 -29.55
CA GLU A 152 -0.23 -13.28 -30.74
C GLU A 152 -0.01 -11.78 -30.50
N ALA A 153 -0.23 -11.27 -29.28
CA ALA A 153 0.03 -9.87 -28.94
C ALA A 153 1.53 -9.54 -28.90
N CYS A 154 2.34 -10.46 -28.36
CA CYS A 154 3.80 -10.30 -28.28
C CYS A 154 4.52 -10.69 -29.58
N CYS A 155 3.99 -11.67 -30.32
CA CYS A 155 4.55 -12.18 -31.58
C CYS A 155 3.48 -12.09 -32.69
N PRO A 156 3.27 -10.90 -33.29
CA PRO A 156 2.22 -10.71 -34.28
C PRO A 156 2.46 -11.59 -35.51
N GLY A 157 1.40 -12.24 -35.99
CA GLY A 157 1.40 -13.08 -37.20
C GLY A 157 1.44 -14.59 -36.94
N LEU A 158 1.60 -15.04 -35.70
CA LEU A 158 1.64 -16.45 -35.32
C LEU A 158 0.38 -17.22 -35.74
N LEU A 159 -0.78 -16.58 -35.60
CA LEU A 159 -2.10 -17.16 -35.89
C LEU A 159 -2.65 -16.79 -37.27
N SER A 160 -1.90 -16.05 -38.08
CA SER A 160 -2.34 -15.58 -39.41
C SER A 160 -2.78 -16.71 -40.35
N GLN A 161 -2.10 -17.85 -40.32
CA GLN A 161 -2.41 -19.03 -41.13
C GLN A 161 -3.57 -19.88 -40.57
N ARG A 162 -4.06 -19.57 -39.36
CA ARG A 162 -5.09 -20.34 -38.64
C ARG A 162 -6.39 -19.54 -38.46
N LEU A 163 -6.56 -18.41 -39.14
CA LEU A 163 -7.75 -17.55 -39.02
C LEU A 163 -9.05 -18.28 -39.40
N GLU A 164 -9.02 -19.13 -40.43
CA GLU A 164 -10.20 -19.95 -40.79
C GLU A 164 -10.60 -20.93 -39.69
N LEU A 165 -9.63 -21.60 -39.07
CA LEU A 165 -9.87 -22.51 -37.94
C LEU A 165 -10.50 -21.75 -36.77
N LEU A 166 -9.96 -20.58 -36.43
CA LEU A 166 -10.48 -19.73 -35.35
C LEU A 166 -11.88 -19.21 -35.66
N SER A 167 -12.16 -18.84 -36.90
CA SER A 167 -13.50 -18.44 -37.31
C SER A 167 -14.48 -19.62 -37.24
N GLY A 168 -14.06 -20.82 -37.64
CA GLY A 168 -14.84 -22.05 -37.49
C GLY A 168 -15.21 -22.34 -36.03
N LEU A 169 -14.23 -22.27 -35.12
CA LEU A 169 -14.45 -22.45 -33.68
C LEU A 169 -15.41 -21.40 -33.10
N ARG A 170 -15.27 -20.14 -33.53
CA ARG A 170 -16.16 -19.03 -33.13
C ARG A 170 -17.62 -19.31 -33.49
N HIS A 171 -17.89 -19.82 -34.69
CA HIS A 171 -19.26 -20.11 -35.14
C HIS A 171 -19.86 -21.38 -34.50
N GLN A 172 -19.02 -22.35 -34.13
CA GLN A 172 -19.47 -23.58 -33.48
C GLN A 172 -19.78 -23.36 -31.99
N GLU A 173 -19.14 -22.39 -31.36
CA GLU A 173 -19.24 -22.16 -29.92
C GLU A 173 -20.48 -21.33 -29.54
N THR A 174 -21.36 -21.90 -28.72
CA THR A 174 -22.61 -21.26 -28.25
C THR A 174 -22.54 -20.77 -26.81
N SER A 175 -21.43 -21.03 -26.11
CA SER A 175 -21.25 -20.69 -24.70
C SER A 175 -20.54 -19.34 -24.49
N ARG A 176 -20.30 -18.96 -23.23
CA ARG A 176 -19.53 -17.74 -22.88
C ARG A 176 -18.09 -17.74 -23.44
N LEU A 177 -17.57 -18.91 -23.83
CA LEU A 177 -16.28 -19.07 -24.52
C LEU A 177 -16.21 -18.31 -25.85
N HIS A 178 -17.36 -18.04 -26.48
CA HIS A 178 -17.45 -17.25 -27.70
C HIS A 178 -16.70 -15.91 -27.56
N GLN A 179 -16.73 -15.25 -26.40
CA GLN A 179 -16.02 -13.98 -26.17
C GLN A 179 -14.50 -14.12 -26.32
N ALA A 180 -13.92 -15.22 -25.82
CA ALA A 180 -12.50 -15.49 -25.91
C ALA A 180 -12.06 -15.76 -27.36
N PHE A 181 -12.87 -16.52 -28.12
CA PHE A 181 -12.63 -16.77 -29.55
C PHE A 181 -12.78 -15.53 -30.41
N VAL A 182 -13.80 -14.69 -30.16
CA VAL A 182 -13.97 -13.39 -30.84
C VAL A 182 -12.76 -12.50 -30.60
N GLY A 183 -12.31 -12.39 -29.34
CA GLY A 183 -11.11 -11.63 -28.99
C GLY A 183 -9.87 -12.14 -29.73
N LEU A 184 -9.64 -13.45 -29.73
CA LEU A 184 -8.49 -14.08 -30.39
C LEU A 184 -8.52 -13.90 -31.92
N HIS A 185 -9.67 -14.17 -32.55
CA HIS A 185 -9.84 -14.02 -34.00
C HIS A 185 -9.67 -12.54 -34.43
N SER A 186 -10.23 -11.59 -33.67
CA SER A 186 -10.09 -10.17 -33.99
C SER A 186 -8.65 -9.67 -33.86
N LEU A 187 -7.89 -10.16 -32.87
CA LEU A 187 -6.48 -9.83 -32.70
C LEU A 187 -5.62 -10.41 -33.82
N GLY A 188 -5.79 -11.72 -34.11
CA GLY A 188 -5.06 -12.38 -35.19
C GLY A 188 -5.36 -11.74 -36.55
N LEU A 189 -6.62 -11.40 -36.82
CA LEU A 189 -7.02 -10.69 -38.03
C LEU A 189 -6.34 -9.31 -38.12
N ARG A 190 -6.35 -8.53 -37.04
CA ARG A 190 -5.70 -7.22 -36.95
C ARG A 190 -4.21 -7.31 -37.23
N ASN A 191 -3.51 -8.26 -36.61
CA ASN A 191 -2.07 -8.42 -36.80
C ASN A 191 -1.71 -8.97 -38.18
N ALA A 192 -2.49 -9.90 -38.74
CA ALA A 192 -2.29 -10.40 -40.09
C ALA A 192 -2.40 -9.27 -41.13
N VAL A 193 -3.42 -8.41 -41.01
CA VAL A 193 -3.59 -7.24 -41.87
C VAL A 193 -2.47 -6.21 -41.66
N TYR A 194 -2.03 -6.00 -40.41
CA TYR A 194 -0.92 -5.10 -40.12
C TYR A 194 0.39 -5.54 -40.80
N LEU A 195 0.72 -6.84 -40.75
CA LEU A 195 1.89 -7.40 -41.42
C LEU A 195 1.79 -7.29 -42.94
N LEU A 196 0.63 -7.57 -43.51
CA LEU A 196 0.39 -7.36 -44.95
C LEU A 196 0.55 -5.90 -45.35
N ALA A 197 0.04 -4.97 -44.54
CA ALA A 197 0.13 -3.54 -44.82
C ALA A 197 1.58 -3.00 -44.80
N GLN A 198 2.51 -3.73 -44.19
CA GLN A 198 3.95 -3.41 -44.22
C GLN A 198 4.66 -3.98 -45.47
N GLN A 199 4.11 -5.00 -46.13
CA GLN A 199 4.73 -5.64 -47.28
C GLN A 199 4.53 -4.79 -48.55
N THR A 200 5.63 -4.46 -49.24
CA THR A 200 5.59 -3.68 -50.48
C THR A 200 5.04 -4.53 -51.62
N GLY A 201 3.80 -4.26 -52.04
CA GLY A 201 3.14 -4.95 -53.17
C GLY A 201 1.97 -5.85 -52.77
N ALA A 202 1.69 -5.99 -51.47
CA ALA A 202 0.58 -6.80 -50.99
C ALA A 202 -0.78 -6.21 -51.37
N GLY A 203 -1.64 -7.07 -51.93
CA GLY A 203 -2.93 -6.68 -52.53
C GLY A 203 -4.11 -7.54 -52.06
N ALA A 204 -5.25 -7.39 -52.74
CA ALA A 204 -6.50 -8.06 -52.38
C ALA A 204 -6.44 -9.60 -52.47
N GLU A 205 -5.62 -10.17 -53.36
CA GLU A 205 -5.48 -11.62 -53.52
C GLU A 205 -4.71 -12.28 -52.37
N GLU A 206 -3.70 -11.60 -51.81
CA GLU A 206 -2.95 -12.09 -50.65
C GLU A 206 -3.78 -11.99 -49.37
N LEU A 207 -4.57 -10.92 -49.24
CA LEU A 207 -5.58 -10.80 -48.19
C LEU A 207 -6.59 -11.95 -48.29
N LYS A 208 -7.05 -12.27 -49.50
CA LYS A 208 -7.96 -13.40 -49.75
C LYS A 208 -7.31 -14.74 -49.42
N ALA A 209 -6.03 -14.94 -49.74
CA ALA A 209 -5.31 -16.17 -49.42
C ALA A 209 -5.17 -16.40 -47.90
N ILE A 210 -4.97 -15.33 -47.12
CA ILE A 210 -4.90 -15.39 -45.65
C ILE A 210 -6.27 -15.62 -45.02
N LEU A 211 -7.32 -15.03 -45.58
CA LEU A 211 -8.70 -15.23 -45.12
C LEU A 211 -9.26 -16.60 -45.54
N GLY A 212 -8.81 -17.14 -46.67
CA GLY A 212 -9.30 -18.36 -47.34
C GLY A 212 -8.50 -19.63 -47.09
N GLY A 213 -7.60 -19.63 -46.10
CA GLY A 213 -6.90 -20.81 -45.58
C GLY A 213 -6.35 -21.75 -46.64
N ALA A 214 -5.44 -21.26 -47.50
CA ALA A 214 -4.73 -22.15 -48.42
C ALA A 214 -3.87 -23.15 -47.63
N ALA A 215 -4.28 -24.41 -47.66
CA ALA A 215 -3.61 -25.55 -47.05
C ALA A 215 -2.22 -25.81 -47.65
N ALA A 216 -1.21 -25.13 -47.13
CA ALA A 216 0.17 -25.60 -47.16
C ALA A 216 0.75 -25.39 -45.76
N VAL A 217 0.84 -26.49 -45.00
CA VAL A 217 1.57 -26.54 -43.74
C VAL A 217 3.04 -26.36 -44.06
N ALA A 218 3.49 -25.11 -44.04
CA ALA A 218 4.90 -24.76 -44.03
C ALA A 218 5.05 -23.53 -43.12
N TRP A 219 5.72 -23.73 -41.99
CA TRP A 219 6.37 -22.65 -41.23
C TRP A 219 7.56 -22.08 -42.04
N GLU A 220 7.35 -21.75 -43.31
CA GLU A 220 8.35 -21.13 -44.17
C GLU A 220 7.96 -19.67 -44.34
N ALA A 221 8.32 -18.85 -43.35
CA ALA A 221 8.76 -17.51 -43.70
C ALA A 221 10.04 -17.70 -44.54
N ASP A 222 9.95 -17.36 -45.82
CA ASP A 222 11.03 -17.41 -46.79
C ASP A 222 12.30 -16.71 -46.22
N PRO A 223 13.42 -17.44 -46.00
CA PRO A 223 14.62 -16.87 -45.41
C PRO A 223 15.40 -15.92 -46.35
N ASP A 224 14.96 -15.77 -47.61
CA ASP A 224 15.69 -14.99 -48.62
C ASP A 224 15.12 -13.59 -48.91
N SER A 225 14.11 -13.11 -48.16
CA SER A 225 13.84 -11.67 -48.12
C SER A 225 14.79 -11.00 -47.12
N GLY A 226 15.95 -10.57 -47.62
CA GLY A 226 16.95 -9.83 -46.86
C GLY A 226 16.41 -8.50 -46.33
N LEU A 227 15.69 -8.52 -45.21
CA LEU A 227 15.45 -7.35 -44.38
C LEU A 227 15.56 -7.71 -42.89
N VAL A 228 16.82 -7.65 -42.45
CA VAL A 228 17.26 -7.15 -41.15
C VAL A 228 16.98 -8.03 -39.93
N SER A 229 18.05 -8.70 -39.49
CA SER A 229 18.44 -8.77 -38.07
C SER A 229 18.40 -7.35 -37.46
N ASN A 230 17.22 -6.85 -37.13
CA ASN A 230 17.05 -5.65 -36.32
C ASN A 230 16.45 -6.07 -34.99
N LYS A 231 17.29 -6.03 -33.96
CA LYS A 231 16.82 -5.80 -32.60
C LYS A 231 15.93 -4.55 -32.63
N GLY A 232 14.61 -4.74 -32.62
CA GLY A 232 13.64 -3.65 -32.50
C GLY A 232 12.66 -3.50 -33.65
N THR A 233 11.98 -4.57 -34.08
CA THR A 233 10.59 -4.39 -34.50
C THR A 233 9.81 -3.95 -33.25
N PRO A 234 9.27 -2.72 -33.18
CA PRO A 234 8.51 -2.28 -32.03
C PRO A 234 7.32 -3.24 -31.85
N LEU A 235 7.02 -3.64 -30.61
CA LEU A 235 5.70 -4.21 -30.31
C LEU A 235 4.65 -3.31 -30.95
N PRO A 236 3.63 -3.85 -31.62
CA PRO A 236 2.63 -3.03 -32.27
C PRO A 236 1.80 -2.32 -31.19
N SER A 237 2.27 -1.15 -30.76
CA SER A 237 1.55 -0.22 -29.92
C SER A 237 0.17 0.05 -30.52
N PRO A 238 -0.86 0.35 -29.71
CA PRO A 238 -2.15 0.77 -30.25
C PRO A 238 -1.93 1.91 -31.24
N LEU A 239 -2.29 1.68 -32.50
CA LEU A 239 -1.95 2.56 -33.62
C LEU A 239 -2.61 3.95 -33.49
N ILE A 240 -3.59 4.05 -32.59
CA ILE A 240 -4.48 5.18 -32.38
C ILE A 240 -4.03 6.05 -31.18
N SER A 241 -3.08 5.59 -30.35
CA SER A 241 -2.63 6.32 -29.14
C SER A 241 -1.31 7.08 -29.29
N SER A 242 -0.73 7.12 -30.49
CA SER A 242 0.50 7.89 -30.81
C SER A 242 0.13 9.05 -31.73
N PRO A 243 0.76 10.24 -31.63
CA PRO A 243 0.49 11.38 -32.51
C PRO A 243 0.66 10.96 -33.96
N MET A 244 -0.46 10.68 -34.63
CA MET A 244 -0.63 10.22 -36.01
C MET A 244 0.68 9.76 -36.68
N GLY A 245 1.25 8.68 -36.14
CA GLY A 245 2.24 7.91 -36.88
C GLY A 245 1.56 7.40 -38.15
N THR A 246 2.30 7.35 -39.25
CA THR A 246 1.76 6.91 -40.55
C THR A 246 1.17 5.50 -40.39
N VAL A 247 -0.16 5.40 -40.31
CA VAL A 247 -0.84 4.11 -40.24
C VAL A 247 -0.50 3.37 -41.55
N PRO A 248 0.06 2.14 -41.49
CA PRO A 248 0.38 1.40 -42.70
C PRO A 248 -0.91 1.10 -43.45
N MET A 249 -0.98 1.51 -44.71
CA MET A 249 -2.18 1.34 -45.54
C MET A 249 -1.97 0.20 -46.52
N LEU A 250 -2.86 -0.78 -46.49
CA LEU A 250 -2.89 -1.86 -47.47
C LEU A 250 -3.52 -1.34 -48.76
N GLN A 251 -2.80 -1.47 -49.89
CA GLN A 251 -3.26 -1.03 -51.21
C GLN A 251 -4.25 -2.05 -51.80
N THR A 252 -5.42 -2.19 -51.19
CA THR A 252 -6.52 -3.00 -51.72
C THR A 252 -7.39 -2.15 -52.65
N GLY A 253 -7.68 -2.63 -53.85
CA GLY A 253 -8.82 -2.12 -54.63
C GLY A 253 -10.17 -2.34 -53.92
N PRO A 254 -11.31 -1.97 -54.53
CA PRO A 254 -12.65 -2.08 -53.91
C PRO A 254 -13.12 -3.53 -53.60
N ASP A 255 -12.39 -4.54 -54.07
CA ASP A 255 -12.70 -5.95 -53.91
C ASP A 255 -12.21 -6.52 -52.55
N CYS A 256 -12.86 -6.08 -51.47
CA CYS A 256 -12.69 -6.64 -50.12
C CYS A 256 -13.99 -7.28 -49.59
N LYS A 257 -14.67 -8.10 -50.42
CA LYS A 257 -15.99 -8.67 -50.06
C LYS A 257 -15.94 -9.58 -48.83
N GLU A 258 -14.94 -10.44 -48.74
CA GLU A 258 -14.78 -11.41 -47.64
C GLU A 258 -14.47 -10.71 -46.31
N LEU A 259 -13.52 -9.75 -46.33
CA LEU A 259 -13.23 -8.93 -45.16
C LEU A 259 -14.47 -8.15 -44.70
N ARG A 260 -15.22 -7.53 -45.63
CA ARG A 260 -16.48 -6.84 -45.29
C ARG A 260 -17.50 -7.77 -44.65
N SER A 261 -17.68 -8.99 -45.16
CA SER A 261 -18.59 -9.96 -44.53
C SER A 261 -18.14 -10.40 -43.14
N LEU A 262 -16.83 -10.60 -42.94
CA LEU A 262 -16.27 -10.96 -41.63
C LEU A 262 -16.41 -9.83 -40.61
N LEU A 263 -16.16 -8.58 -41.02
CA LEU A 263 -16.35 -7.39 -40.19
C LEU A 263 -17.82 -7.20 -39.82
N SER A 264 -18.73 -7.35 -40.78
CA SER A 264 -20.17 -7.29 -40.50
C SER A 264 -20.61 -8.38 -39.52
N SER A 265 -20.15 -9.62 -39.68
CA SER A 265 -20.42 -10.72 -38.75
C SER A 265 -19.89 -10.44 -37.35
N LEU A 266 -18.66 -9.92 -37.20
CA LEU A 266 -18.09 -9.55 -35.89
C LEU A 266 -18.86 -8.40 -35.23
N LEU A 267 -19.32 -7.42 -36.01
CA LEU A 267 -20.11 -6.30 -35.51
C LEU A 267 -21.53 -6.73 -35.11
N GLU A 268 -22.12 -7.67 -35.85
CA GLU A 268 -23.35 -8.34 -35.45
C GLU A 268 -23.12 -9.09 -34.14
N GLU A 269 -22.10 -9.95 -34.01
CA GLU A 269 -21.81 -10.70 -32.78
C GLU A 269 -21.44 -9.82 -31.57
N SER A 270 -21.06 -8.56 -31.79
CA SER A 270 -20.61 -7.64 -30.73
C SER A 270 -21.62 -7.42 -29.59
N TYR A 271 -22.93 -7.62 -29.81
CA TYR A 271 -23.95 -7.46 -28.76
C TYR A 271 -23.97 -8.61 -27.75
N LEU A 272 -23.35 -9.75 -28.06
CA LEU A 272 -23.25 -10.91 -27.18
C LEU A 272 -22.10 -10.79 -26.17
N LEU A 273 -21.26 -9.76 -26.33
CA LEU A 273 -20.04 -9.56 -25.55
C LEU A 273 -20.32 -8.71 -24.29
N THR A 274 -19.47 -8.86 -23.28
CA THR A 274 -19.42 -7.89 -22.18
C THR A 274 -18.98 -6.51 -22.69
N PRO A 275 -19.32 -5.40 -22.02
CA PRO A 275 -18.92 -4.05 -22.46
C PRO A 275 -17.41 -3.90 -22.68
N LEU A 276 -16.59 -4.54 -21.83
CA LEU A 276 -15.14 -4.52 -21.95
C LEU A 276 -14.65 -5.28 -23.20
N CYS A 277 -15.16 -6.50 -23.42
CA CYS A 277 -14.81 -7.28 -24.61
C CYS A 277 -15.31 -6.63 -25.89
N GLN A 278 -16.49 -5.99 -25.85
CA GLN A 278 -17.03 -5.21 -26.96
C GLN A 278 -16.14 -4.00 -27.26
N ALA A 279 -15.71 -3.24 -26.26
CA ALA A 279 -14.79 -2.12 -26.43
C ALA A 279 -13.45 -2.56 -27.04
N ALA A 280 -12.89 -3.69 -26.55
CA ALA A 280 -11.65 -4.26 -27.08
C ALA A 280 -11.80 -4.72 -28.54
N LEU A 281 -12.89 -5.42 -28.88
CA LEU A 281 -13.20 -5.81 -30.26
C LEU A 281 -13.29 -4.57 -31.15
N LEU A 282 -14.11 -3.61 -30.78
CA LEU A 282 -14.31 -2.38 -31.55
C LEU A 282 -12.99 -1.62 -31.74
N HIS A 283 -12.14 -1.53 -30.72
CA HIS A 283 -10.81 -0.94 -30.86
C HIS A 283 -9.98 -1.64 -31.95
N ARG A 284 -9.93 -2.98 -31.96
CA ARG A 284 -9.23 -3.75 -33.01
C ARG A 284 -9.85 -3.56 -34.40
N LEU A 285 -11.17 -3.47 -34.48
CA LEU A 285 -11.86 -3.22 -35.74
C LEU A 285 -11.60 -1.81 -36.28
N ILE A 286 -11.49 -0.79 -35.42
CA ILE A 286 -11.11 0.57 -35.82
C ILE A 286 -9.73 0.58 -36.45
N GLU A 287 -8.75 -0.07 -35.80
CA GLU A 287 -7.39 -0.22 -36.35
C GLU A 287 -7.41 -0.92 -37.73
N LEU A 288 -8.18 -2.00 -37.86
CA LEU A 288 -8.35 -2.75 -39.10
C LEU A 288 -8.91 -1.90 -40.25
N VAL A 289 -9.98 -1.15 -39.99
CA VAL A 289 -10.61 -0.30 -41.02
C VAL A 289 -9.71 0.89 -41.36
N ALA A 290 -8.95 1.42 -40.40
CA ALA A 290 -7.96 2.47 -40.66
C ALA A 290 -6.81 1.98 -41.56
N MET A 291 -6.39 0.72 -41.44
CA MET A 291 -5.35 0.11 -42.28
C MET A 291 -5.82 -0.26 -43.70
N VAL A 292 -7.13 -0.52 -43.90
CA VAL A 292 -7.69 -0.99 -45.18
C VAL A 292 -8.64 0.06 -45.78
N PRO A 293 -8.16 1.01 -46.60
CA PRO A 293 -8.98 2.05 -47.19
C PRO A 293 -10.09 1.53 -48.12
N GLY A 294 -10.00 0.28 -48.60
CA GLY A 294 -11.04 -0.37 -49.40
C GLY A 294 -12.35 -0.64 -48.65
N VAL A 295 -12.36 -0.50 -47.32
CA VAL A 295 -13.54 -0.68 -46.46
C VAL A 295 -14.01 0.68 -45.94
N SER A 296 -15.25 1.06 -46.26
CA SER A 296 -15.80 2.33 -45.76
C SER A 296 -16.07 2.28 -44.24
N PRO A 297 -15.66 3.31 -43.47
CA PRO A 297 -16.00 3.45 -42.05
C PRO A 297 -17.51 3.44 -41.76
N ALA A 298 -18.35 3.66 -42.77
CA ALA A 298 -19.81 3.61 -42.65
C ALA A 298 -20.36 2.27 -42.13
N ILE A 299 -19.58 1.19 -42.18
CA ILE A 299 -19.94 -0.11 -41.58
C ILE A 299 -20.22 0.04 -40.07
N PHE A 300 -19.58 0.98 -39.37
CA PHE A 300 -19.83 1.23 -37.95
C PHE A 300 -21.12 2.01 -37.67
N LYS A 301 -21.80 2.62 -38.66
CA LYS A 301 -22.97 3.49 -38.40
C LYS A 301 -24.10 2.79 -37.63
N ALA A 302 -24.40 1.54 -37.98
CA ALA A 302 -25.42 0.75 -37.27
C ALA A 302 -25.05 0.54 -35.80
N GLN A 303 -23.76 0.36 -35.51
CA GLN A 303 -23.25 0.20 -34.16
C GLN A 303 -23.20 1.53 -33.40
N LEU A 304 -22.82 2.60 -34.09
CA LEU A 304 -22.70 3.94 -33.52
C LEU A 304 -24.02 4.41 -32.91
N LEU A 305 -25.14 4.24 -33.63
CA LEU A 305 -26.48 4.59 -33.12
C LEU A 305 -26.80 3.93 -31.77
N ARG A 306 -26.26 2.73 -31.51
CA ARG A 306 -26.40 2.03 -30.23
C ARG A 306 -25.44 2.57 -29.18
N LEU A 307 -24.18 2.76 -29.56
CA LEU A 307 -23.12 3.23 -28.65
C LEU A 307 -23.39 4.65 -28.12
N LEU A 308 -24.01 5.50 -28.95
CA LEU A 308 -24.45 6.85 -28.59
C LEU A 308 -25.45 6.87 -27.41
N GLY A 309 -26.08 5.74 -27.06
CA GLY A 309 -26.98 5.59 -25.90
C GLY A 309 -26.39 4.89 -24.67
N THR A 310 -25.12 4.46 -24.68
CA THR A 310 -24.50 3.65 -23.60
C THR A 310 -23.96 4.47 -22.42
N SER A 311 -24.21 4.07 -21.17
CA SER A 311 -23.61 4.72 -19.97
C SER A 311 -22.26 4.14 -19.57
N GLU A 312 -21.86 3.03 -20.21
CA GLU A 312 -20.60 2.34 -19.92
C GLU A 312 -19.39 3.15 -20.40
N VAL A 313 -18.46 3.46 -19.50
CA VAL A 313 -17.28 4.29 -19.75
C VAL A 313 -16.43 3.75 -20.91
N CYS A 314 -16.19 2.44 -20.93
CA CYS A 314 -15.35 1.79 -21.94
C CYS A 314 -15.92 1.97 -23.36
N LEU A 315 -17.24 1.83 -23.52
CA LEU A 315 -17.92 1.94 -24.80
C LEU A 315 -18.02 3.38 -25.30
N LEU A 316 -18.24 4.33 -24.37
CA LEU A 316 -18.20 5.76 -24.71
C LEU A 316 -16.80 6.17 -25.16
N HIS A 317 -15.75 5.72 -24.46
CA HIS A 317 -14.37 5.97 -24.86
C HIS A 317 -14.06 5.41 -26.25
N THR A 318 -14.51 4.19 -26.55
CA THR A 318 -14.38 3.63 -27.90
C THR A 318 -15.08 4.49 -28.97
N THR A 319 -16.20 5.13 -28.63
CA THR A 319 -16.90 6.05 -29.54
C THR A 319 -16.04 7.31 -29.82
N LEU A 320 -15.34 7.83 -28.80
CA LEU A 320 -14.38 8.92 -28.97
C LEU A 320 -13.15 8.49 -29.78
N LEU A 321 -12.67 7.25 -29.61
CA LEU A 321 -11.61 6.68 -30.45
C LEU A 321 -12.05 6.55 -31.91
N MET A 322 -13.29 6.11 -32.18
CA MET A 322 -13.86 6.11 -33.54
C MET A 322 -13.90 7.52 -34.12
N LYS A 323 -14.23 8.52 -33.30
CA LYS A 323 -14.24 9.92 -33.71
C LYS A 323 -12.84 10.40 -34.07
N ALA A 324 -11.84 10.09 -33.23
CA ALA A 324 -10.45 10.44 -33.49
C ALA A 324 -9.91 9.79 -34.78
N ALA A 325 -10.29 8.53 -35.06
CA ALA A 325 -9.80 7.80 -36.23
C ALA A 325 -10.46 8.20 -37.55
N PHE A 326 -11.77 8.48 -37.55
CA PHE A 326 -12.55 8.61 -38.80
C PHE A 326 -13.20 9.97 -39.01
N THR A 327 -13.26 10.82 -37.97
CA THR A 327 -13.80 12.19 -37.99
C THR A 327 -15.02 12.36 -38.92
N ASP A 328 -14.91 13.16 -39.99
CA ASP A 328 -15.99 13.53 -40.91
C ASP A 328 -16.49 12.37 -41.79
N SER A 329 -15.72 11.29 -41.90
CA SER A 329 -16.13 10.12 -42.70
C SER A 329 -17.20 9.29 -42.01
N LEU A 330 -17.31 9.39 -40.68
CA LEU A 330 -18.27 8.63 -39.88
C LEU A 330 -19.25 9.53 -39.11
N PHE A 331 -18.79 10.65 -38.54
CA PHE A 331 -19.58 11.53 -37.68
C PHE A 331 -20.01 12.80 -38.43
N SER A 332 -21.26 13.20 -38.20
CA SER A 332 -21.74 14.54 -38.59
C SER A 332 -21.51 15.55 -37.45
N SER A 333 -21.59 16.85 -37.76
CA SER A 333 -21.54 17.90 -36.74
C SER A 333 -22.68 17.80 -35.72
N GLU A 334 -23.84 17.27 -36.11
CA GLU A 334 -24.95 17.00 -35.19
C GLU A 334 -24.60 15.90 -34.18
N ASP A 335 -23.90 14.86 -34.63
CA ASP A 335 -23.43 13.76 -33.77
C ASP A 335 -22.36 14.26 -32.78
N GLU A 336 -21.45 15.14 -33.20
CA GLU A 336 -20.45 15.76 -32.33
C GLU A 336 -21.09 16.57 -31.21
N VAL A 337 -22.06 17.44 -31.56
CA VAL A 337 -22.82 18.22 -30.57
C VAL A 337 -23.58 17.29 -29.62
N PHE A 338 -24.13 16.19 -30.11
CA PHE A 338 -24.82 15.21 -29.27
C PHE A 338 -23.87 14.51 -28.29
N ILE A 339 -22.68 14.09 -28.75
CA ILE A 339 -21.66 13.46 -27.89
C ILE A 339 -21.18 14.44 -26.82
N LEU A 340 -20.90 15.69 -27.18
CA LEU A 340 -20.51 16.74 -26.24
C LEU A 340 -21.60 17.01 -25.20
N LYS A 341 -22.87 17.15 -25.63
CA LYS A 341 -24.02 17.27 -24.71
C LYS A 341 -24.09 16.12 -23.71
N ARG A 342 -23.77 14.92 -24.17
CA ARG A 342 -23.80 13.72 -23.36
C ARG A 342 -22.66 13.65 -22.36
N LEU A 343 -21.43 13.97 -22.77
CA LEU A 343 -20.29 14.06 -21.87
C LEU A 343 -20.54 15.07 -20.75
N VAL A 344 -21.09 16.24 -21.10
CA VAL A 344 -21.47 17.29 -20.14
C VAL A 344 -22.54 16.81 -19.16
N ALA A 345 -23.55 16.07 -19.62
CA ALA A 345 -24.58 15.52 -18.75
C ALA A 345 -24.03 14.42 -17.81
N LEU A 346 -23.16 13.55 -18.33
CA LEU A 346 -22.58 12.46 -17.55
C LEU A 346 -21.59 12.96 -16.50
N SER A 347 -20.81 14.00 -16.78
CA SER A 347 -19.87 14.56 -15.79
C SER A 347 -20.56 15.20 -14.57
N GLN A 348 -21.89 15.39 -14.62
CA GLN A 348 -22.72 15.88 -13.50
C GLN A 348 -23.55 14.80 -12.83
N HIS A 349 -23.66 13.62 -13.42
CA HIS A 349 -24.63 12.63 -13.00
C HIS A 349 -24.38 12.19 -11.54
N PRO A 350 -25.37 12.30 -10.64
CA PRO A 350 -25.14 12.12 -9.21
C PRO A 350 -24.76 10.68 -8.84
N LEU A 351 -25.25 9.68 -9.59
CA LEU A 351 -24.97 8.26 -9.32
C LEU A 351 -23.59 7.79 -9.78
N LEU A 352 -22.85 8.61 -10.53
CA LEU A 352 -21.52 8.24 -11.01
C LEU A 352 -20.45 8.55 -9.98
N SER A 353 -19.41 7.73 -9.99
CA SER A 353 -18.24 7.89 -9.13
C SER A 353 -17.40 9.10 -9.54
N THR A 354 -16.60 9.61 -8.60
CA THR A 354 -15.67 10.73 -8.86
C THR A 354 -14.69 10.44 -10.02
N PRO A 355 -14.06 9.25 -10.12
CA PRO A 355 -13.17 8.95 -11.25
C PRO A 355 -13.88 8.98 -12.60
N GLU A 356 -15.11 8.49 -12.71
CA GLU A 356 -15.88 8.51 -13.95
C GLU A 356 -16.24 9.94 -14.37
N LYS A 357 -16.63 10.78 -13.41
CA LYS A 357 -16.91 12.20 -13.66
C LYS A 357 -15.66 12.93 -14.17
N LEU A 358 -14.51 12.69 -13.53
CA LEU A 358 -13.23 13.28 -13.96
C LEU A 358 -12.82 12.79 -15.34
N PHE A 359 -13.00 11.51 -15.63
CA PHE A 359 -12.74 10.93 -16.95
C PHE A 359 -13.57 11.62 -18.05
N TYR A 360 -14.87 11.87 -17.81
CA TYR A 360 -15.68 12.58 -18.79
C TYR A 360 -15.30 14.04 -18.96
N MET A 361 -14.83 14.72 -17.90
CA MET A 361 -14.30 16.08 -18.00
C MET A 361 -13.01 16.11 -18.82
N ASP A 362 -12.12 15.13 -18.61
CA ASP A 362 -10.89 14.97 -19.38
C ASP A 362 -11.18 14.69 -20.87
N CYS A 363 -12.19 13.86 -21.15
CA CYS A 363 -12.68 13.63 -22.52
C CYS A 363 -13.23 14.90 -23.20
N ILE A 364 -13.76 15.87 -22.44
CA ILE A 364 -14.21 17.15 -23.00
C ILE A 364 -13.00 18.03 -23.32
N LEU A 365 -11.99 18.09 -22.43
CA LEU A 365 -10.77 18.87 -22.66
C LEU A 365 -9.95 18.37 -23.83
N HIS A 366 -9.95 17.05 -24.06
CA HIS A 366 -9.21 16.38 -25.14
C HIS A 366 -10.13 15.87 -26.25
N PHE A 367 -11.23 16.57 -26.54
CA PHE A 367 -12.19 16.12 -27.53
C PHE A 367 -11.58 16.13 -28.95
N PRO A 368 -11.65 15.01 -29.71
CA PRO A 368 -11.03 14.91 -31.03
C PRO A 368 -11.79 15.70 -32.10
N GLU A 369 -11.45 16.97 -32.25
CA GLU A 369 -11.94 17.85 -33.33
C GLU A 369 -10.99 17.87 -34.53
N ASN A 370 -11.53 18.18 -35.71
CA ASN A 370 -10.75 18.42 -36.92
C ASN A 370 -10.02 19.78 -36.85
N ARG A 371 -9.02 19.89 -35.98
CA ARG A 371 -8.19 21.10 -35.91
C ARG A 371 -7.02 21.00 -36.90
N PRO A 372 -6.61 22.12 -37.54
CA PRO A 372 -5.36 22.15 -38.27
C PRO A 372 -4.20 21.87 -37.32
N ILE A 373 -3.20 21.13 -37.82
CA ILE A 373 -2.03 20.50 -37.15
C ILE A 373 -1.08 21.51 -36.44
N SER A 374 -1.49 22.76 -36.21
CA SER A 374 -0.69 23.87 -35.70
C SER A 374 -0.89 24.18 -34.21
N SER A 375 -1.80 23.49 -33.51
CA SER A 375 -1.89 23.62 -32.05
C SER A 375 -0.91 22.66 -31.40
N GLY A 376 0.02 23.19 -30.60
CA GLY A 376 1.05 22.40 -29.92
C GLY A 376 0.42 21.32 -29.04
N ASP A 377 1.06 20.14 -29.06
CA ASP A 377 0.66 18.85 -28.49
C ASP A 377 0.54 18.82 -26.95
N GLY A 378 0.31 19.97 -26.30
CA GLY A 378 0.31 20.13 -24.85
C GLY A 378 -0.56 21.25 -24.27
N ASP A 379 -1.29 22.01 -25.09
CA ASP A 379 -2.24 23.01 -24.58
C ASP A 379 -3.66 22.41 -24.48
N GLU A 380 -4.17 22.33 -23.24
CA GLU A 380 -5.59 22.05 -22.96
C GLU A 380 -6.43 23.03 -23.77
N SER A 381 -7.21 22.54 -24.73
CA SER A 381 -7.88 23.42 -25.67
C SER A 381 -9.29 22.93 -25.97
N LEU A 382 -10.25 23.85 -25.90
CA LEU A 382 -11.65 23.46 -25.79
C LEU A 382 -12.28 23.13 -27.14
N PRO A 383 -13.18 22.14 -27.19
CA PRO A 383 -13.91 21.87 -28.41
C PRO A 383 -14.68 23.12 -28.88
N VAL A 384 -14.54 23.51 -30.14
CA VAL A 384 -15.21 24.67 -30.79
C VAL A 384 -16.73 24.61 -30.63
N LEU A 385 -17.30 23.41 -30.57
CA LEU A 385 -18.74 23.20 -30.41
C LEU A 385 -19.22 23.32 -28.94
N LEU A 386 -18.31 23.45 -27.98
CA LEU A 386 -18.62 23.64 -26.56
C LEU A 386 -19.02 25.08 -26.28
N THR A 387 -20.28 25.40 -26.53
CA THR A 387 -20.82 26.72 -26.16
C THR A 387 -20.95 26.87 -24.63
N PRO A 388 -20.83 28.09 -24.08
CA PRO A 388 -21.04 28.34 -22.65
C PRO A 388 -22.45 28.02 -22.17
N ARG A 389 -23.45 28.06 -23.07
CA ARG A 389 -24.81 27.58 -22.76
C ARG A 389 -24.82 26.08 -22.46
N LEU A 390 -23.99 25.31 -23.15
CA LEU A 390 -23.83 23.90 -22.87
C LEU A 390 -22.99 23.68 -21.61
N ALA A 391 -21.90 24.43 -21.46
CA ALA A 391 -21.03 24.36 -20.29
C ALA A 391 -21.69 24.88 -19.00
N ALA A 392 -22.76 25.68 -19.07
CA ALA A 392 -23.47 26.23 -17.92
C ALA A 392 -24.00 25.15 -16.95
N ALA A 393 -24.19 23.92 -17.43
CA ALA A 393 -24.57 22.81 -16.56
C ALA A 393 -23.40 22.39 -15.63
N LEU A 394 -22.14 22.61 -16.03
CA LEU A 394 -20.91 22.25 -15.30
C LEU A 394 -20.52 23.24 -14.21
N VAL A 395 -21.36 24.23 -13.93
CA VAL A 395 -21.06 25.30 -12.98
C VAL A 395 -20.76 24.71 -11.59
N PRO A 396 -19.60 25.03 -10.98
CA PRO A 396 -19.18 24.43 -9.73
C PRO A 396 -20.07 24.89 -8.58
N THR A 397 -20.44 23.94 -7.72
CA THR A 397 -21.22 24.17 -6.51
C THR A 397 -20.43 23.72 -5.28
N VAL A 398 -20.73 24.30 -4.12
CA VAL A 398 -20.05 23.96 -2.85
C VAL A 398 -20.24 22.49 -2.45
N PHE A 399 -21.27 21.82 -2.97
CA PHE A 399 -21.57 20.41 -2.69
C PHE A 399 -20.77 19.43 -3.54
N ASN A 400 -19.95 19.92 -4.48
CA ASN A 400 -19.12 19.04 -5.30
C ASN A 400 -17.89 18.60 -4.52
N ASP A 401 -17.41 17.39 -4.84
CA ASP A 401 -16.14 16.92 -4.33
C ASP A 401 -14.99 17.81 -4.82
N SER A 402 -13.90 17.81 -4.05
CA SER A 402 -12.72 18.64 -4.27
C SER A 402 -12.17 18.55 -5.70
N ALA A 403 -12.04 17.33 -6.22
CA ALA A 403 -11.44 17.07 -7.52
C ALA A 403 -12.36 17.49 -8.67
N THR A 404 -13.64 17.12 -8.65
CA THR A 404 -14.57 17.49 -9.73
C THR A 404 -14.85 18.98 -9.75
N MET A 405 -14.88 19.64 -8.58
CA MET A 405 -15.03 21.09 -8.49
C MET A 405 -13.87 21.82 -9.18
N LEU A 406 -12.63 21.43 -8.92
CA LEU A 406 -11.45 22.03 -9.55
C LEU A 406 -11.42 21.77 -11.06
N ALA A 407 -11.75 20.55 -11.51
CA ALA A 407 -11.81 20.23 -12.93
C ALA A 407 -12.88 21.06 -13.67
N ARG A 408 -14.05 21.24 -13.05
CA ARG A 408 -15.14 22.08 -13.59
C ARG A 408 -14.76 23.56 -13.63
N LEU A 409 -14.10 24.04 -12.57
CA LEU A 409 -13.59 25.41 -12.53
C LEU A 409 -12.57 25.66 -13.64
N ASN A 410 -11.63 24.73 -13.87
CA ASN A 410 -10.64 24.87 -14.94
C ASN A 410 -11.32 24.91 -16.32
N LEU A 411 -12.19 23.93 -16.60
CA LEU A 411 -12.91 23.85 -17.88
C LEU A 411 -13.73 25.12 -18.14
N LEU A 412 -14.48 25.62 -17.15
CA LEU A 412 -15.25 26.85 -17.31
C LEU A 412 -14.39 28.10 -17.43
N SER A 413 -13.23 28.13 -16.77
CA SER A 413 -12.28 29.24 -16.91
C SER A 413 -11.79 29.33 -18.35
N LEU A 414 -11.46 28.20 -18.98
CA LEU A 414 -11.12 28.14 -20.40
C LEU A 414 -12.29 28.60 -21.29
N VAL A 415 -13.53 28.17 -20.99
CA VAL A 415 -14.72 28.50 -21.82
C VAL A 415 -14.97 30.00 -21.82
N TYR A 416 -14.88 30.64 -20.65
CA TYR A 416 -15.07 32.09 -20.55
C TYR A 416 -13.87 32.90 -21.04
N LEU A 417 -12.69 32.30 -21.16
CA LEU A 417 -11.51 32.94 -21.76
C LEU A 417 -11.61 32.98 -23.29
N GLU A 418 -12.17 31.95 -23.94
CA GLU A 418 -12.36 31.90 -25.40
C GLU A 418 -13.48 32.84 -25.92
N GLU A 419 -14.47 33.19 -25.11
CA GLU A 419 -15.58 34.09 -25.54
C GLU A 419 -15.13 35.53 -25.83
N GLY A 420 -13.97 35.96 -25.33
CA GLY A 420 -13.50 37.34 -25.44
C GLY A 420 -14.32 38.36 -24.62
N GLU A 421 -13.66 39.41 -24.15
CA GLU A 421 -14.27 40.44 -23.29
C GLU A 421 -15.24 41.41 -24.03
N GLU A 422 -15.31 41.35 -25.36
CA GLU A 422 -16.03 42.33 -26.21
C GLU A 422 -17.49 41.92 -26.56
N GLY A 423 -18.02 40.88 -25.92
CA GLY A 423 -19.43 40.50 -26.04
C GLY A 423 -20.33 41.27 -25.08
N ASP A 424 -20.79 42.47 -25.48
CA ASP A 424 -21.79 43.28 -24.77
C ASP A 424 -23.04 42.46 -24.37
N GLY A 425 -23.06 41.90 -23.15
CA GLY A 425 -24.30 41.52 -22.45
C GLY A 425 -24.32 40.26 -21.60
N GLU A 426 -23.50 39.23 -21.88
CA GLU A 426 -23.62 37.92 -21.18
C GLU A 426 -22.29 37.31 -20.68
N GLY A 427 -21.13 37.56 -21.32
CA GLY A 427 -19.84 36.94 -20.96
C GLY A 427 -19.30 37.30 -19.57
N GLY A 428 -19.50 38.55 -19.12
CA GLY A 428 -19.09 39.00 -17.79
C GLY A 428 -19.86 38.34 -16.62
N ARG A 429 -21.01 37.69 -16.88
CA ARG A 429 -21.77 36.99 -15.82
C ARG A 429 -21.11 35.67 -15.41
N GLY A 430 -20.43 35.01 -16.35
CA GLY A 430 -19.75 33.73 -16.11
C GLY A 430 -18.54 33.89 -15.20
N THR A 431 -17.64 34.82 -15.54
CA THR A 431 -16.47 35.16 -14.73
C THR A 431 -16.86 35.72 -13.36
N ALA A 432 -17.91 36.54 -13.28
CA ALA A 432 -18.46 37.01 -12.00
C ALA A 432 -18.96 35.85 -11.13
N TYR A 433 -19.65 34.86 -11.71
CA TYR A 433 -20.07 33.67 -10.96
C TYR A 433 -18.88 32.87 -10.44
N LEU A 434 -17.84 32.65 -11.25
CA LEU A 434 -16.64 31.92 -10.81
C LEU A 434 -15.95 32.66 -9.65
N TYR A 435 -15.87 33.99 -9.73
CA TYR A 435 -15.36 34.81 -8.64
C TYR A 435 -16.24 34.69 -7.39
N ASP A 436 -17.56 34.82 -7.50
CA ASP A 436 -18.51 34.65 -6.38
C ASP A 436 -18.43 33.25 -5.74
N HIS A 437 -18.17 32.22 -6.55
CA HIS A 437 -17.92 30.86 -6.07
C HIS A 437 -16.66 30.80 -5.21
N ILE A 438 -15.55 31.38 -5.66
CA ILE A 438 -14.29 31.44 -4.89
C ILE A 438 -14.50 32.25 -3.60
N ILE A 439 -15.21 33.37 -3.65
CA ILE A 439 -15.57 34.14 -2.45
C ILE A 439 -16.43 33.31 -1.48
N SER A 440 -17.32 32.46 -2.00
CA SER A 440 -18.09 31.53 -1.16
C SER A 440 -17.19 30.49 -0.49
N LEU A 441 -16.16 29.99 -1.17
CA LEU A 441 -15.15 29.10 -0.58
C LEU A 441 -14.34 29.82 0.52
N ILE A 442 -13.98 31.09 0.33
CA ILE A 442 -13.30 31.90 1.37
C ILE A 442 -14.12 31.93 2.66
N ARG A 443 -15.45 32.11 2.57
CA ARG A 443 -16.32 32.11 3.76
C ARG A 443 -16.36 30.76 4.48
N ILE A 444 -16.21 29.65 3.75
CA ILE A 444 -16.15 28.31 4.33
C ILE A 444 -14.81 28.11 5.04
N VAL A 445 -13.71 28.54 4.41
CA VAL A 445 -12.37 28.49 5.01
C VAL A 445 -12.30 29.36 6.27
N ASP A 446 -12.91 30.55 6.25
CA ASP A 446 -12.95 31.47 7.40
C ASP A 446 -13.70 30.86 8.61
N ASN A 447 -14.70 30.01 8.36
CA ASN A 447 -15.43 29.28 9.40
C ASN A 447 -14.76 27.96 9.84
N ARG A 448 -13.42 27.84 9.67
CA ARG A 448 -12.62 26.63 9.96
C ARG A 448 -13.04 25.40 9.13
N GLY A 449 -12.98 25.54 7.81
CA GLY A 449 -13.17 24.42 6.89
C GLY A 449 -12.16 23.26 7.12
N SER A 450 -12.50 22.07 6.62
CA SER A 450 -11.59 20.92 6.63
C SER A 450 -10.29 21.23 5.87
N ARG A 451 -9.19 20.51 6.18
CA ARG A 451 -7.90 20.64 5.47
C ARG A 451 -8.08 20.49 3.95
N GLU A 452 -8.94 19.58 3.53
CA GLU A 452 -9.27 19.38 2.12
C GLU A 452 -9.86 20.65 1.49
N MET A 453 -10.82 21.28 2.16
CA MET A 453 -11.48 22.50 1.65
C MET A 453 -10.54 23.72 1.62
N ILE A 454 -9.57 23.78 2.54
CA ILE A 454 -8.52 24.80 2.51
C ILE A 454 -7.66 24.61 1.25
N VAL A 455 -7.21 23.38 0.99
CA VAL A 455 -6.37 23.07 -0.17
C VAL A 455 -7.13 23.31 -1.49
N THR A 456 -8.41 22.94 -1.56
CA THR A 456 -9.23 23.19 -2.76
C THR A 456 -9.40 24.68 -3.00
N PHE A 457 -9.65 25.49 -1.97
CA PHE A 457 -9.74 26.93 -2.12
C PHE A 457 -8.47 27.52 -2.73
N PHE A 458 -7.29 27.19 -2.18
CA PHE A 458 -6.03 27.74 -2.71
C PHE A 458 -5.73 27.28 -4.14
N ARG A 459 -6.06 26.02 -4.48
CA ARG A 459 -5.97 25.52 -5.86
C ARG A 459 -6.96 26.22 -6.80
N ALA A 460 -8.19 26.46 -6.35
CA ALA A 460 -9.20 27.18 -7.10
C ALA A 460 -8.81 28.64 -7.35
N ALA A 461 -8.29 29.31 -6.32
CA ALA A 461 -7.76 30.67 -6.42
C ALA A 461 -6.58 30.73 -7.40
N PHE A 462 -5.66 29.75 -7.35
CA PHE A 462 -4.57 29.65 -8.31
C PHE A 462 -5.07 29.51 -9.75
N LEU A 463 -6.01 28.58 -10.01
CA LEU A 463 -6.57 28.36 -11.35
C LEU A 463 -7.27 29.61 -11.88
N PHE A 464 -8.05 30.28 -11.03
CA PHE A 464 -8.72 31.52 -11.43
C PHE A 464 -7.74 32.65 -11.73
N LEU A 465 -6.71 32.83 -10.90
CA LEU A 465 -5.67 33.82 -11.16
C LEU A 465 -4.85 33.46 -12.41
N PHE A 466 -4.58 32.19 -12.65
CA PHE A 466 -3.87 31.74 -13.84
C PHE A 466 -4.54 32.21 -15.13
N HIS A 467 -5.88 32.13 -15.20
CA HIS A 467 -6.64 32.55 -16.38
C HIS A 467 -7.00 34.05 -16.37
N PHE A 468 -7.35 34.63 -15.22
CA PHE A 468 -7.97 35.96 -15.12
C PHE A 468 -7.15 37.00 -14.33
N CYS A 469 -5.84 36.80 -14.09
CA CYS A 469 -5.00 37.77 -13.35
C CYS A 469 -4.92 39.15 -14.02
N HIS A 470 -5.08 39.23 -15.35
CA HIS A 470 -5.09 40.49 -16.11
C HIS A 470 -6.29 41.39 -15.74
N VAL A 471 -7.35 40.83 -15.15
CA VAL A 471 -8.54 41.56 -14.74
C VAL A 471 -8.32 42.21 -13.36
N GLU A 472 -7.92 43.48 -13.36
CA GLU A 472 -7.46 44.20 -12.16
C GLU A 472 -8.47 44.22 -10.99
N HIS A 473 -9.77 44.32 -11.26
CA HIS A 473 -10.77 44.42 -10.18
C HIS A 473 -10.91 43.10 -9.40
N TYR A 474 -10.84 41.94 -10.07
CA TYR A 474 -10.87 40.64 -9.41
C TYR A 474 -9.55 40.33 -8.72
N SER A 475 -8.41 40.66 -9.33
CA SER A 475 -7.10 40.41 -8.75
C SER A 475 -6.83 41.29 -7.51
N HIS A 476 -7.28 42.55 -7.52
CA HIS A 476 -7.23 43.43 -6.35
C HIS A 476 -8.19 42.97 -5.25
N GLY A 477 -9.45 42.66 -5.58
CA GLY A 477 -10.43 42.15 -4.63
C GLY A 477 -9.98 40.83 -3.98
N MET A 478 -9.34 39.95 -4.73
CA MET A 478 -8.75 38.71 -4.20
C MET A 478 -7.62 39.00 -3.20
N THR A 479 -6.77 39.97 -3.51
CA THR A 479 -5.66 40.38 -2.63
C THR A 479 -6.16 40.87 -1.28
N GLU A 480 -7.18 41.74 -1.28
CA GLU A 480 -7.81 42.24 -0.05
C GLU A 480 -8.41 41.10 0.79
N LYS A 481 -9.17 40.20 0.14
CA LYS A 481 -9.80 39.07 0.83
C LYS A 481 -8.80 38.06 1.39
N LEU A 482 -7.70 37.79 0.70
CA LEU A 482 -6.63 36.94 1.19
C LEU A 482 -5.89 37.58 2.38
N CYS A 483 -5.70 38.90 2.37
CA CYS A 483 -5.12 39.62 3.51
C CYS A 483 -6.05 39.56 4.74
N ASP A 484 -7.35 39.80 4.55
CA ASP A 484 -8.36 39.68 5.61
C ASP A 484 -8.40 38.26 6.20
N LEU A 485 -8.36 37.24 5.34
CA LEU A 485 -8.38 35.83 5.73
C LEU A 485 -7.13 35.46 6.52
N TYR A 486 -5.95 35.95 6.10
CA TYR A 486 -4.69 35.71 6.78
C TYR A 486 -4.68 36.29 8.20
N LEU A 487 -5.14 37.53 8.37
CA LEU A 487 -5.18 38.18 9.69
C LEU A 487 -6.11 37.47 10.67
N ARG A 488 -7.17 36.82 10.18
CA ARG A 488 -8.06 35.98 11.01
C ARG A 488 -7.48 34.60 11.29
N HIS A 489 -6.72 34.03 10.35
CA HIS A 489 -6.17 32.67 10.43
C HIS A 489 -4.70 32.62 9.97
N THR A 490 -3.79 32.99 10.88
CA THR A 490 -2.33 33.06 10.60
C THR A 490 -1.72 31.73 10.16
N ARG A 491 -2.32 30.59 10.52
CA ARG A 491 -1.91 29.23 10.14
C ARG A 491 -1.98 28.97 8.63
N LEU A 492 -2.67 29.80 7.86
CA LEU A 492 -2.77 29.67 6.40
C LEU A 492 -1.52 30.19 5.66
N ALA A 493 -0.51 30.71 6.37
CA ALA A 493 0.73 31.22 5.79
C ALA A 493 1.41 30.28 4.78
N PRO A 494 1.57 28.95 5.01
CA PRO A 494 2.20 28.05 4.04
C PRO A 494 1.46 28.01 2.70
N HIS A 495 0.13 28.03 2.73
CA HIS A 495 -0.68 27.98 1.52
C HIS A 495 -0.63 29.30 0.73
N LEU A 496 -0.56 30.45 1.42
CA LEU A 496 -0.37 31.75 0.80
C LEU A 496 1.01 31.86 0.16
N ILE A 497 2.07 31.43 0.85
CA ILE A 497 3.42 31.38 0.29
C ILE A 497 3.46 30.49 -0.96
N ASN A 498 2.87 29.29 -0.89
CA ASN A 498 2.78 28.40 -2.04
C ASN A 498 2.03 29.02 -3.22
N LEU A 499 0.91 29.72 -2.96
CA LEU A 499 0.16 30.43 -3.99
C LEU A 499 1.02 31.52 -4.65
N CYS A 500 1.74 32.33 -3.87
CA CYS A 500 2.66 33.34 -4.40
C CYS A 500 3.77 32.72 -5.25
N ASP A 501 4.42 31.65 -4.76
CA ASP A 501 5.50 30.97 -5.48
C ASP A 501 5.02 30.40 -6.82
N ARG A 502 3.88 29.70 -6.81
CA ARG A 502 3.32 29.09 -8.03
C ARG A 502 2.81 30.12 -9.03
N THR A 503 2.23 31.21 -8.56
CA THR A 503 1.83 32.32 -9.44
C THR A 503 3.04 33.04 -10.01
N GLN A 504 4.11 33.22 -9.26
CA GLN A 504 5.35 33.83 -9.75
C GLN A 504 6.08 32.96 -10.77
N ASP A 505 6.15 31.63 -10.55
CA ASP A 505 6.75 30.66 -11.49
C ASP A 505 6.06 30.66 -12.86
N ARG A 506 4.73 30.84 -12.89
CA ARG A 506 3.90 30.67 -14.09
C ARG A 506 3.42 31.99 -14.71
N LEU A 507 3.26 33.06 -13.91
CA LEU A 507 2.69 34.37 -14.28
C LEU A 507 3.67 35.52 -13.97
N GLY A 508 4.98 35.26 -14.01
CA GLY A 508 6.02 36.20 -13.58
C GLY A 508 5.97 37.60 -14.20
N GLU A 509 5.27 37.77 -15.34
CA GLU A 509 5.11 39.05 -16.03
C GLU A 509 4.07 40.00 -15.38
N LEU A 510 3.11 39.49 -14.60
CA LEU A 510 1.94 40.27 -14.13
C LEU A 510 2.10 40.87 -12.72
N GLY A 511 3.20 40.58 -12.00
CA GLY A 511 3.54 41.22 -10.71
C GLY A 511 2.56 41.02 -9.54
N TRP A 512 1.46 40.26 -9.71
CA TRP A 512 0.42 40.09 -8.69
C TRP A 512 0.94 39.48 -7.39
N ALA A 513 1.81 38.47 -7.47
CA ALA A 513 2.40 37.81 -6.29
C ALA A 513 3.20 38.81 -5.42
N VAL A 514 3.97 39.70 -6.05
CA VAL A 514 4.71 40.78 -5.39
C VAL A 514 3.74 41.77 -4.74
N GLY A 515 2.65 42.11 -5.44
CA GLY A 515 1.56 42.94 -4.92
C GLY A 515 0.90 42.36 -3.66
N LEU A 516 0.59 41.06 -3.65
CA LEU A 516 0.03 40.35 -2.49
C LEU A 516 1.02 40.30 -1.32
N LEU A 517 2.29 39.96 -1.55
CA LEU A 517 3.32 39.95 -0.51
C LEU A 517 3.51 41.35 0.10
N GLY A 518 3.49 42.40 -0.72
CA GLY A 518 3.54 43.79 -0.25
C GLY A 518 2.28 44.23 0.50
N ALA A 519 1.11 43.68 0.17
CA ALA A 519 -0.13 43.91 0.93
C ALA A 519 -0.09 43.19 2.30
N LEU A 520 0.36 41.94 2.33
CA LEU A 520 0.54 41.16 3.56
C LEU A 520 1.59 41.81 4.49
N GLN A 521 2.72 42.28 3.97
CA GLN A 521 3.73 43.01 4.75
C GLN A 521 3.13 44.26 5.41
N ARG A 522 2.31 45.03 4.68
CA ARG A 522 1.62 46.21 5.22
C ARG A 522 0.58 45.83 6.28
N ALA A 523 -0.16 44.75 6.07
CA ALA A 523 -1.15 44.24 7.01
C ALA A 523 -0.49 43.77 8.32
N ILE A 524 0.62 43.05 8.24
CA ILE A 524 1.39 42.55 9.40
C ILE A 524 2.02 43.71 10.17
N ALA A 525 2.68 44.66 9.48
CA ALA A 525 3.31 45.81 10.12
C ALA A 525 2.30 46.77 10.77
N GLY A 526 1.04 46.77 10.29
CA GLY A 526 -0.05 47.55 10.87
C GLY A 526 -0.80 46.88 12.02
N ALA A 527 -0.51 45.61 12.33
CA ALA A 527 -1.22 44.86 13.36
C ALA A 527 -0.80 45.32 14.79
N PRO A 528 -1.75 45.52 15.72
CA PRO A 528 -1.44 45.96 17.08
C PRO A 528 -0.68 44.86 17.86
N LEU A 529 0.52 45.19 18.34
CA LEU A 529 1.41 44.29 19.07
C LEU A 529 0.77 43.65 20.32
N ALA A 530 -0.23 44.28 20.91
CA ALA A 530 -0.94 43.80 22.11
C ALA A 530 -1.86 42.59 21.86
N GLN A 531 -2.19 42.28 20.59
CA GLN A 531 -3.10 41.19 20.22
C GLN A 531 -2.38 39.98 19.59
N LEU A 532 -1.05 40.03 19.45
CA LEU A 532 -0.26 38.99 18.79
C LEU A 532 0.03 37.83 19.76
N THR A 533 -0.39 36.62 19.42
CA THR A 533 0.07 35.43 20.13
C THR A 533 1.46 35.00 19.64
N LEU A 534 2.20 34.23 20.46
CA LEU A 534 3.50 33.68 20.08
C LEU A 534 3.41 32.79 18.83
N GLN A 535 2.28 32.09 18.61
CA GLN A 535 2.06 31.26 17.43
C GLN A 535 1.83 32.10 16.17
N ASP A 536 1.08 33.20 16.27
CA ASP A 536 0.84 34.12 15.16
C ASP A 536 2.13 34.76 14.68
N LEU A 537 3.00 35.13 15.62
CA LEU A 537 4.31 35.71 15.31
C LEU A 537 5.18 34.76 14.47
N ARG A 538 5.17 33.46 14.76
CA ARG A 538 5.91 32.46 13.95
C ARG A 538 5.50 32.51 12.49
N TRP A 539 4.20 32.61 12.22
CA TRP A 539 3.67 32.67 10.86
C TRP A 539 3.90 34.03 10.19
N HIS A 540 3.79 35.13 10.93
CA HIS A 540 4.15 36.46 10.44
C HIS A 540 5.61 36.52 10.00
N LEU A 541 6.53 35.96 10.79
CA LEU A 541 7.95 35.90 10.44
C LEU A 541 8.22 35.08 9.17
N LYS A 542 7.51 33.96 8.97
CA LYS A 542 7.63 33.15 7.74
C LYS A 542 7.18 33.91 6.49
N ILE A 543 6.05 34.64 6.55
CA ILE A 543 5.59 35.48 5.42
C ILE A 543 6.55 36.65 5.17
N LEU A 544 7.01 37.33 6.23
CA LEU A 544 7.96 38.43 6.10
C LEU A 544 9.31 37.97 5.54
N ALA A 545 9.78 36.76 5.90
CA ALA A 545 10.99 36.18 5.33
C ALA A 545 10.86 35.97 3.82
N ARG A 546 9.71 35.46 3.35
CA ARG A 546 9.42 35.30 1.93
C ARG A 546 9.27 36.63 1.20
N ALA A 547 8.59 37.61 1.80
CA ALA A 547 8.46 38.96 1.25
C ALA A 547 9.81 39.70 1.19
N ALA A 548 10.76 39.35 2.05
CA ALA A 548 12.13 39.88 2.05
C ALA A 548 13.03 39.27 0.97
N GLU A 549 12.58 38.26 0.23
CA GLU A 549 13.29 37.75 -0.96
C GLU A 549 13.03 38.62 -2.20
N GLU A 550 11.89 39.32 -2.24
CA GLU A 550 11.47 40.13 -3.38
C GLU A 550 12.11 41.52 -3.36
N GLY A 551 12.98 41.78 -4.33
CA GLY A 551 13.75 43.03 -4.44
C GLY A 551 12.92 44.30 -4.64
N GLU A 552 11.69 44.16 -5.14
CA GLU A 552 10.77 45.28 -5.44
C GLU A 552 10.06 45.82 -4.19
N ILE A 553 10.01 45.03 -3.10
CA ILE A 553 9.28 45.40 -1.88
C ILE A 553 10.20 46.15 -0.92
N SER A 554 9.77 47.33 -0.45
CA SER A 554 10.51 48.09 0.57
C SER A 554 10.41 47.42 1.95
N GLN A 555 11.57 47.09 2.54
CA GLN A 555 11.66 46.33 3.79
C GLN A 555 11.72 47.18 5.07
N GLN A 556 11.59 48.52 4.98
CA GLN A 556 11.61 49.41 6.15
C GLN A 556 10.52 49.02 7.17
N LYS A 557 9.30 48.73 6.70
CA LYS A 557 8.19 48.30 7.56
C LYS A 557 8.44 46.95 8.24
N THR A 558 9.13 46.04 7.57
CA THR A 558 9.55 44.75 8.15
C THR A 558 10.51 44.99 9.31
N LEU A 559 11.49 45.88 9.14
CA LEU A 559 12.47 46.21 10.17
C LEU A 559 11.85 46.95 11.36
N ASP A 560 10.96 47.91 11.10
CA ASP A 560 10.21 48.63 12.15
C ASP A 560 9.37 47.64 12.99
N PHE A 561 8.71 46.70 12.32
CA PHE A 561 7.97 45.63 12.99
C PHE A 561 8.89 44.74 13.83
N LEU A 562 9.99 44.21 13.26
CA LEU A 562 10.96 43.39 14.00
C LEU A 562 11.55 44.13 15.20
N PHE A 563 11.95 45.39 15.02
CA PHE A 563 12.49 46.21 16.10
C PHE A 563 11.45 46.41 17.21
N SER A 564 10.19 46.69 16.86
CA SER A 564 9.11 46.84 17.84
C SER A 564 8.82 45.54 18.60
N VAL A 565 8.88 44.38 17.93
CA VAL A 565 8.67 43.06 18.54
C VAL A 565 9.79 42.70 19.52
N ILE A 566 11.03 43.08 19.20
CA ILE A 566 12.22 42.75 20.00
C ILE A 566 12.40 43.71 21.19
N THR A 567 12.04 44.99 21.04
CA THR A 567 12.29 46.04 22.05
C THR A 567 11.11 46.32 22.99
N SER A 568 9.90 45.87 22.67
CA SER A 568 8.72 46.12 23.51
C SER A 568 8.80 45.39 24.85
N SER A 569 8.64 46.11 25.95
CA SER A 569 8.64 45.54 27.32
C SER A 569 7.53 44.51 27.59
N SER A 570 6.56 44.37 26.68
CA SER A 570 5.43 43.44 26.75
C SER A 570 5.66 42.12 26.00
N SER A 571 6.69 42.02 25.15
CA SER A 571 7.01 40.78 24.44
C SER A 571 8.02 39.97 25.26
N SER A 572 7.58 38.85 25.83
CA SER A 572 8.44 37.94 26.59
C SER A 572 9.50 37.23 25.73
N LEU A 573 9.66 37.55 24.44
CA LEU A 573 10.47 36.80 23.47
C LEU A 573 11.97 36.71 23.81
N CYS A 574 12.57 37.84 24.17
CA CYS A 574 13.99 37.88 24.53
C CYS A 574 14.24 37.19 25.88
N VAL A 575 13.24 37.17 26.78
CA VAL A 575 13.34 36.56 28.11
C VAL A 575 12.95 35.08 28.10
N SER A 576 12.03 34.67 27.22
CA SER A 576 11.53 33.29 27.09
C SER A 576 12.54 32.39 26.40
N GLY A 577 13.46 32.95 25.61
CA GLY A 577 14.52 32.20 24.93
C GLY A 577 14.01 31.14 23.95
N ASP A 578 12.84 31.34 23.34
CA ASP A 578 12.26 30.37 22.41
C ASP A 578 13.09 30.29 21.11
N TRP A 579 14.01 29.32 21.07
CA TRP A 579 14.92 29.05 19.97
C TRP A 579 14.24 29.06 18.57
N ARG A 580 12.98 28.59 18.44
CA ARG A 580 12.28 28.57 17.15
C ARG A 580 11.90 29.97 16.66
N LEU A 581 11.46 30.83 17.57
CA LEU A 581 11.12 32.21 17.25
C LEU A 581 12.38 33.03 16.96
N GLY A 582 13.46 32.81 17.71
CA GLY A 582 14.77 33.41 17.44
C GLY A 582 15.29 33.07 16.04
N ASN A 583 15.17 31.80 15.63
CA ASN A 583 15.51 31.38 14.27
C ASN A 583 14.60 31.99 13.20
N GLY A 584 13.30 32.16 13.48
CA GLY A 584 12.39 32.88 12.59
C GLY A 584 12.85 34.32 12.31
N VAL A 585 13.26 35.05 13.35
CA VAL A 585 13.79 36.42 13.21
C VAL A 585 15.12 36.42 12.46
N LEU A 586 16.06 35.54 12.82
CA LEU A 586 17.34 35.40 12.12
C LEU A 586 17.17 35.01 10.65
N GLY A 587 16.15 34.20 10.33
CA GLY A 587 15.78 33.85 8.96
C GLY A 587 15.38 35.07 8.14
N VAL A 588 14.54 35.96 8.69
CA VAL A 588 14.19 37.24 8.04
C VAL A 588 15.44 38.11 7.87
N CYS A 589 16.25 38.28 8.94
CA CYS A 589 17.49 39.05 8.88
C CYS A 589 18.46 38.51 7.82
N ARG A 590 18.60 37.19 7.68
CA ARG A 590 19.43 36.56 6.65
C ARG A 590 18.96 36.89 5.24
N ARG A 591 17.65 36.91 4.98
CA ARG A 591 17.10 37.31 3.67
C ARG A 591 17.34 38.80 3.39
N LEU A 592 17.18 39.65 4.41
CA LEU A 592 17.47 41.08 4.31
C LEU A 592 18.95 41.37 4.06
N LEU A 593 19.88 40.57 4.60
CA LEU A 593 21.32 40.69 4.34
C LEU A 593 21.68 40.49 2.85
N VAL A 594 20.90 39.69 2.12
CA VAL A 594 21.13 39.41 0.68
C VAL A 594 20.33 40.38 -0.22
N HIS A 595 19.47 41.21 0.37
CA HIS A 595 18.51 42.05 -0.36
C HIS A 595 19.18 43.11 -1.26
N PRO A 596 18.59 43.44 -2.44
CA PRO A 596 19.11 44.49 -3.32
C PRO A 596 19.24 45.88 -2.69
N SER A 597 18.34 46.23 -1.75
CA SER A 597 18.33 47.55 -1.09
C SER A 597 19.07 47.60 0.26
N LEU A 598 19.98 46.66 0.52
CA LEU A 598 20.73 46.54 1.80
C LEU A 598 21.31 47.88 2.28
N ASP A 599 21.83 48.71 1.37
CA ASP A 599 22.48 49.99 1.71
C ASP A 599 21.56 50.93 2.52
N SER A 600 20.25 50.89 2.26
CA SER A 600 19.25 51.67 2.99
C SER A 600 18.79 51.02 4.32
N LEU A 601 19.10 49.74 4.50
CA LEU A 601 18.64 48.89 5.61
C LEU A 601 19.78 48.55 6.60
N LEU A 602 21.02 48.95 6.31
CA LEU A 602 22.22 48.64 7.09
C LEU A 602 22.08 49.00 8.57
N ILE A 603 21.69 50.24 8.87
CA ILE A 603 21.65 50.75 10.25
C ILE A 603 20.54 50.04 11.05
N PRO A 604 19.26 50.00 10.59
CA PRO A 604 18.21 49.34 11.37
C PRO A 604 18.43 47.82 11.52
N LEU A 605 19.02 47.16 10.52
CA LEU A 605 19.35 45.73 10.60
C LEU A 605 20.49 45.46 11.59
N ALA A 606 21.51 46.32 11.61
CA ALA A 606 22.61 46.24 12.58
C ALA A 606 22.10 46.43 14.01
N ASP A 607 21.19 47.37 14.25
CA ASP A 607 20.58 47.61 15.56
C ASP A 607 19.80 46.38 16.07
N ILE A 608 19.04 45.72 15.19
CA ILE A 608 18.30 44.48 15.52
C ILE A 608 19.26 43.34 15.88
N LEU A 609 20.28 43.09 15.04
CA LEU A 609 21.26 42.02 15.27
C LEU A 609 22.10 42.27 16.54
N GLN A 610 22.45 43.54 16.81
CA GLN A 610 23.14 43.93 18.04
C GLN A 610 22.24 43.71 19.27
N HIS A 611 20.94 44.00 19.18
CA HIS A 611 20.02 43.78 20.27
C HIS A 611 19.84 42.28 20.57
N LEU A 612 19.67 41.44 19.53
CA LEU A 612 19.57 39.99 19.67
C LEU A 612 20.82 39.37 20.30
N SER A 613 22.01 39.76 19.82
CA SER A 613 23.28 39.25 20.37
C SER A 613 23.52 39.60 21.84
N CYS A 614 22.95 40.71 22.34
CA CYS A 614 23.18 41.18 23.71
C CYS A 614 22.06 40.79 24.70
N ARG A 615 20.83 40.56 24.22
CA ARG A 615 19.63 40.50 25.08
C ARG A 615 18.78 39.23 24.94
N TYR A 616 19.02 38.40 23.93
CA TYR A 616 18.22 37.19 23.72
C TYR A 616 18.60 36.08 24.71
N GLY A 617 17.64 35.31 25.25
CA GLY A 617 17.91 34.31 26.31
C GLY A 617 18.70 33.08 25.86
N ASP A 618 18.64 32.72 24.58
CA ASP A 618 19.31 31.54 24.01
C ASP A 618 20.70 31.89 23.43
N THR A 619 21.72 31.10 23.78
CA THR A 619 23.11 31.33 23.39
C THR A 619 23.39 31.10 21.90
N ASP A 620 22.69 30.14 21.30
CA ASP A 620 22.85 29.80 19.88
C ASP A 620 22.35 30.95 19.00
N ILE A 621 21.17 31.50 19.33
CA ILE A 621 20.63 32.69 18.66
C ILE A 621 21.54 33.91 18.85
N GLN A 622 22.12 34.11 20.04
CA GLN A 622 23.08 35.19 20.28
C GLN A 622 24.32 35.06 19.38
N ASP A 623 24.90 33.87 19.29
CA ASP A 623 26.10 33.61 18.50
C ASP A 623 25.84 33.77 16.99
N HIS A 624 24.71 33.31 16.50
CA HIS A 624 24.30 33.53 15.12
C HIS A 624 24.01 35.01 14.82
N ALA A 625 23.39 35.74 15.75
CA ALA A 625 23.21 37.18 15.63
C ALA A 625 24.57 37.93 15.60
N ARG A 626 25.54 37.53 16.44
CA ARG A 626 26.92 38.05 16.44
C ARG A 626 27.61 37.77 15.11
N LEU A 627 27.46 36.57 14.57
CA LEU A 627 28.00 36.18 13.27
C LEU A 627 27.43 37.06 12.17
N TYR A 628 26.10 37.18 12.07
CA TYR A 628 25.44 38.02 11.06
C TYR A 628 25.80 39.50 11.19
N TYR A 629 25.90 40.02 12.41
CA TYR A 629 26.38 41.38 12.66
C TYR A 629 27.83 41.58 12.20
N SER A 630 28.69 40.61 12.46
CA SER A 630 30.09 40.63 12.00
C SER A 630 30.19 40.55 10.48
N LEU A 631 29.39 39.71 9.83
CA LEU A 631 29.34 39.62 8.37
C LEU A 631 28.87 40.93 7.74
N LEU A 632 27.83 41.56 8.31
CA LEU A 632 27.28 42.84 7.85
C LEU A 632 28.31 43.98 7.92
N THR A 633 29.17 43.98 8.94
CA THR A 633 30.15 45.06 9.18
C THR A 633 31.50 44.83 8.50
N THR A 634 31.84 43.58 8.13
CA THR A 634 33.18 43.21 7.62
C THR A 634 33.22 42.85 6.13
N LEU A 635 32.11 42.40 5.54
CA LEU A 635 32.08 41.94 4.14
C LEU A 635 31.42 42.95 3.22
N SER A 636 31.91 43.01 1.96
CA SER A 636 31.20 43.70 0.88
C SER A 636 29.96 42.92 0.46
N ARG A 637 28.93 43.61 -0.04
CA ARG A 637 27.66 43.01 -0.48
C ARG A 637 27.85 41.80 -1.41
N GLU A 638 28.75 41.90 -2.40
CA GLU A 638 29.03 40.81 -3.34
C GLU A 638 29.58 39.56 -2.64
N LYS A 639 30.47 39.73 -1.65
CA LYS A 639 31.03 38.63 -0.86
C LYS A 639 30.00 38.07 0.12
N LEU A 640 29.17 38.93 0.69
CA LEU A 640 28.10 38.56 1.59
C LEU A 640 27.06 37.71 0.85
N CYS A 641 26.62 38.15 -0.33
CA CYS A 641 25.78 37.36 -1.22
C CYS A 641 26.48 36.04 -1.61
N GLY A 642 27.76 36.04 -1.97
CA GLY A 642 28.49 34.80 -2.30
C GLY A 642 28.58 33.79 -1.15
N VAL A 643 28.76 34.26 0.09
CA VAL A 643 28.84 33.41 1.30
C VAL A 643 27.46 32.91 1.72
N LEU A 644 26.42 33.74 1.63
CA LEU A 644 25.07 33.37 2.06
C LEU A 644 24.24 32.69 0.96
N ALA A 645 24.55 32.92 -0.32
CA ALA A 645 23.84 32.40 -1.49
C ALA A 645 24.43 31.11 -2.07
N GLN A 646 25.37 30.43 -1.40
CA GLN A 646 25.86 29.07 -1.74
C GLN A 646 24.77 27.96 -1.76
N GLY A 647 23.49 28.33 -1.81
CA GLY A 647 22.34 27.46 -2.05
C GLY A 647 21.46 27.84 -3.24
N ALA A 648 21.76 28.90 -4.00
CA ALA A 648 20.91 29.45 -5.05
C ALA A 648 21.69 29.88 -6.31
N THR A 649 21.92 28.97 -7.26
CA THR A 649 22.05 29.31 -8.69
C THR A 649 21.64 28.15 -9.59
N GLU A 650 20.71 28.48 -10.49
CA GLU A 650 20.54 27.99 -11.87
C GLU A 650 19.89 26.62 -12.14
N GLY A 651 18.66 26.70 -12.68
CA GLY A 651 18.17 25.74 -13.67
C GLY A 651 17.33 24.58 -13.15
N GLY A 652 16.04 24.83 -12.84
CA GLY A 652 14.89 23.97 -13.18
C GLY A 652 14.84 22.49 -12.74
N ARG A 653 15.84 21.95 -12.04
CA ARG A 653 15.85 20.56 -11.55
C ARG A 653 16.19 20.56 -10.07
N GLN A 654 15.17 20.28 -9.26
CA GLN A 654 15.36 19.88 -7.87
C GLN A 654 16.16 18.57 -7.83
N VAL A 655 17.49 18.67 -7.82
CA VAL A 655 18.32 17.60 -7.30
C VAL A 655 17.98 17.50 -5.81
N LYS A 656 17.40 16.38 -5.38
CA LYS A 656 17.17 16.04 -3.97
C LYS A 656 18.48 16.29 -3.21
N LYS A 657 18.54 17.42 -2.50
CA LYS A 657 19.72 17.84 -1.73
C LYS A 657 19.88 16.92 -0.53
N ARG A 658 20.74 15.91 -0.65
CA ARG A 658 21.38 15.24 0.49
C ARG A 658 22.63 16.04 0.84
N SER A 659 22.49 17.03 1.73
CA SER A 659 23.64 17.64 2.39
C SER A 659 23.51 17.34 3.87
N LEU A 660 24.36 16.45 4.37
CA LEU A 660 24.39 15.98 5.76
C LEU A 660 24.82 17.05 6.78
N SER A 661 25.00 18.29 6.33
CA SER A 661 25.39 19.45 7.14
C SER A 661 24.27 20.48 7.33
N SER A 662 23.03 20.21 6.89
CA SER A 662 21.88 21.07 7.22
C SER A 662 21.27 20.69 8.58
N ILE A 663 21.98 20.97 9.67
CA ILE A 663 21.36 21.23 10.99
C ILE A 663 20.78 22.65 10.96
N MET A 664 20.02 22.99 9.91
CA MET A 664 19.23 24.21 9.86
C MET A 664 17.77 23.81 9.75
N ALA A 665 16.96 24.33 10.66
CA ALA A 665 15.51 24.15 10.73
C ALA A 665 14.74 24.87 9.60
N GLU A 666 15.32 25.01 8.40
CA GLU A 666 14.57 25.48 7.22
C GLU A 666 13.58 24.41 6.70
N SER A 667 13.54 23.24 7.33
CA SER A 667 12.52 22.23 7.11
C SER A 667 12.03 21.63 8.45
N GLU A 668 11.32 22.45 9.23
CA GLU A 668 10.65 22.00 10.47
C GLU A 668 9.75 20.77 10.24
N GLU A 669 9.10 20.64 9.07
CA GLU A 669 8.30 19.46 8.73
C GLU A 669 9.15 18.21 8.49
N LEU A 670 10.32 18.32 7.84
CA LEU A 670 11.19 17.17 7.63
C LEU A 670 11.93 16.78 8.91
N THR A 671 12.42 17.74 9.69
CA THR A 671 13.12 17.45 10.95
C THR A 671 12.18 16.89 12.01
N SER A 672 10.94 17.38 12.11
CA SER A 672 9.94 16.79 13.02
C SER A 672 9.44 15.41 12.58
N VAL A 673 9.38 15.13 11.28
CA VAL A 673 9.04 13.78 10.75
C VAL A 673 10.22 12.81 10.89
N LEU A 674 11.46 13.30 10.85
CA LEU A 674 12.68 12.47 10.97
C LEU A 674 13.13 12.26 12.41
N SER A 675 12.63 13.01 13.39
CA SER A 675 12.94 12.86 14.81
C SER A 675 11.88 12.05 15.54
N ILE A 676 12.29 11.08 16.34
CA ILE A 676 11.40 10.37 17.27
C ILE A 676 11.16 11.29 18.48
N HIS A 677 9.92 11.71 18.68
CA HIS A 677 9.52 12.57 19.80
C HIS A 677 9.31 11.75 21.07
N GLN A 678 9.81 12.20 22.21
CA GLN A 678 9.61 11.49 23.48
C GLN A 678 8.31 11.95 24.14
N THR A 679 7.54 11.01 24.67
CA THR A 679 6.33 11.28 25.44
C THR A 679 6.67 11.44 26.93
N ASP A 680 6.01 12.39 27.60
CA ASP A 680 6.21 12.62 29.05
C ASP A 680 5.50 11.57 29.92
N ARG A 681 4.52 10.86 29.37
CA ARG A 681 3.68 9.87 30.06
C ARG A 681 3.39 8.68 29.15
N PRO A 682 3.13 7.48 29.71
CA PRO A 682 2.75 6.32 28.92
C PRO A 682 1.46 6.59 28.17
N VAL A 683 1.47 6.41 26.85
CA VAL A 683 0.30 6.63 25.98
C VAL A 683 -0.63 5.41 25.95
N PHE A 684 -0.05 4.21 26.07
CA PHE A 684 -0.75 2.95 26.12
C PHE A 684 -0.05 1.98 27.07
N LYS A 685 -0.76 0.94 27.49
CA LYS A 685 -0.29 -0.09 28.42
C LYS A 685 -0.72 -1.47 27.97
N LEU A 686 0.05 -2.47 28.38
CA LEU A 686 -0.30 -3.88 28.24
C LEU A 686 -1.04 -4.32 29.51
N VAL A 687 -2.22 -4.91 29.33
CA VAL A 687 -3.05 -5.44 30.42
C VAL A 687 -3.13 -6.95 30.24
N GLU A 688 -2.80 -7.70 31.28
CA GLU A 688 -2.81 -9.18 31.22
C GLU A 688 -4.23 -9.71 30.94
N LEU A 689 -4.33 -10.71 30.05
CA LEU A 689 -5.55 -11.47 29.82
C LEU A 689 -5.50 -12.75 30.65
N ASP A 690 -6.32 -12.83 31.71
CA ASP A 690 -6.45 -14.03 32.55
C ASP A 690 -6.96 -15.22 31.71
N LEU A 691 -6.08 -16.16 31.34
CA LEU A 691 -6.39 -17.34 30.53
C LEU A 691 -7.33 -18.36 31.21
N TYR A 692 -7.63 -18.20 32.51
CA TYR A 692 -8.34 -19.20 33.33
C TYR A 692 -9.65 -18.73 33.96
N LYS A 693 -10.14 -17.51 33.68
CA LYS A 693 -11.51 -17.13 34.06
C LYS A 693 -12.49 -17.48 32.93
N PRO A 694 -13.48 -18.37 33.15
CA PRO A 694 -14.52 -18.61 32.16
C PRO A 694 -15.38 -17.35 32.01
N GLN A 695 -15.16 -16.59 30.94
CA GLN A 695 -16.03 -15.48 30.57
C GLN A 695 -17.34 -16.03 30.00
N GLN A 696 -18.45 -15.77 30.69
CA GLN A 696 -19.79 -15.98 30.16
C GLN A 696 -19.99 -15.12 28.91
N GLY A 697 -20.21 -15.78 27.76
CA GLY A 697 -20.68 -15.16 26.54
C GLY A 697 -19.62 -15.02 25.45
N THR A 698 -19.51 -16.04 24.60
CA THR A 698 -19.67 -15.97 23.13
C THR A 698 -19.30 -17.34 22.58
N GLU A 699 -20.33 -18.15 22.28
CA GLU A 699 -20.22 -19.40 21.55
C GLU A 699 -19.76 -19.11 20.12
N MET A 700 -18.49 -19.38 19.81
CA MET A 700 -18.03 -19.83 18.49
C MET A 700 -16.51 -20.03 18.52
N GLY A 701 -16.06 -21.28 18.46
CA GLY A 701 -14.70 -21.60 18.03
C GLY A 701 -13.78 -22.36 19.00
N ARG A 702 -14.30 -23.09 19.99
CA ARG A 702 -13.53 -24.14 20.69
C ARG A 702 -14.37 -25.41 20.87
N GLU A 703 -14.84 -25.96 19.75
CA GLU A 703 -15.24 -27.35 19.66
C GLU A 703 -14.31 -28.03 18.65
N LYS A 704 -13.16 -28.49 19.11
CA LYS A 704 -12.29 -29.46 18.42
C LYS A 704 -11.11 -29.81 19.34
N GLU A 705 -11.40 -30.49 20.45
CA GLU A 705 -10.45 -31.38 21.16
C GLU A 705 -11.12 -32.05 22.37
N LEU A 706 -12.34 -32.59 22.19
CA LEU A 706 -12.93 -33.55 23.11
C LEU A 706 -13.70 -34.59 22.29
N CYS A 707 -12.96 -35.38 21.52
CA CYS A 707 -13.41 -36.71 21.12
C CYS A 707 -12.59 -37.71 21.94
N ILE A 708 -13.06 -38.02 23.14
CA ILE A 708 -12.59 -39.18 23.88
C ILE A 708 -13.25 -40.39 23.21
N ASP A 709 -12.49 -41.12 22.41
CA ASP A 709 -12.87 -42.47 21.97
C ASP A 709 -12.84 -43.38 23.20
N GLU A 710 -14.00 -43.80 23.70
CA GLU A 710 -14.18 -44.76 24.81
C GLU A 710 -13.78 -46.20 24.45
N ASN A 711 -12.78 -46.42 23.61
CA ASN A 711 -12.32 -47.77 23.27
C ASN A 711 -10.79 -47.82 23.06
N SER A 712 -10.03 -47.55 24.11
CA SER A 712 -8.67 -48.08 24.24
C SER A 712 -8.68 -49.19 25.29
N LYS A 713 -8.18 -50.37 24.89
CA LYS A 713 -8.05 -51.53 25.78
C LYS A 713 -7.03 -51.22 26.89
N PRO A 714 -7.24 -51.72 28.12
CA PRO A 714 -6.23 -51.61 29.17
C PRO A 714 -4.97 -52.36 28.73
N MET A 715 -3.80 -51.71 28.82
CA MET A 715 -2.51 -52.38 28.64
C MET A 715 -2.29 -53.30 29.85
N GLU A 716 -1.96 -54.57 29.61
CA GLU A 716 -1.70 -55.55 30.66
C GLU A 716 -0.39 -55.23 31.39
N ASN A 717 -0.51 -54.83 32.66
CA ASN A 717 0.55 -54.56 33.64
C ASN A 717 1.78 -55.49 33.50
N CYS A 718 2.89 -54.93 32.98
CA CYS A 718 4.24 -55.49 33.15
C CYS A 718 5.09 -54.55 34.03
N PRO A 719 5.78 -55.03 35.08
CA PRO A 719 6.54 -54.18 36.02
C PRO A 719 7.73 -53.40 35.42
N GLY A 720 8.03 -53.60 34.13
CA GLY A 720 9.10 -52.90 33.41
C GLY A 720 8.64 -51.67 32.61
N GLU A 721 7.33 -51.41 32.51
CA GLU A 721 6.79 -50.32 31.70
C GLU A 721 6.98 -48.94 32.34
N GLN A 722 6.98 -48.82 33.68
CA GLN A 722 7.15 -47.52 34.36
C GLN A 722 8.50 -46.85 34.04
N SER A 723 9.60 -47.62 34.06
CA SER A 723 10.92 -47.09 33.69
C SER A 723 11.00 -46.77 32.20
N ALA A 724 10.37 -47.57 31.33
CA ALA A 724 10.36 -47.33 29.88
C ALA A 724 9.59 -46.05 29.49
N VAL A 725 8.45 -45.77 30.15
CA VAL A 725 7.66 -44.55 29.92
C VAL A 725 8.39 -43.31 30.43
N LEU A 726 9.07 -43.41 31.59
CA LEU A 726 9.88 -42.31 32.12
C LEU A 726 11.10 -41.99 31.23
N GLU A 727 11.78 -43.02 30.70
CA GLU A 727 12.86 -42.83 29.73
C GLU A 727 12.37 -42.24 28.41
N ALA A 728 11.20 -42.69 27.93
CA ALA A 728 10.55 -42.10 26.75
C ALA A 728 10.12 -40.64 26.98
N TYR A 729 9.81 -40.26 28.22
CA TYR A 729 9.53 -38.88 28.60
C TYR A 729 10.81 -38.03 28.56
N LYS A 730 11.88 -38.50 29.21
CA LYS A 730 13.18 -37.83 29.22
C LYS A 730 13.78 -37.67 27.81
N ALA A 731 13.57 -38.64 26.92
CA ALA A 731 14.03 -38.58 25.53
C ALA A 731 13.42 -37.41 24.74
N GLN A 732 12.23 -36.91 25.11
CA GLN A 732 11.59 -35.78 24.43
C GLN A 732 12.38 -34.47 24.59
N PHE A 733 13.13 -34.31 25.68
CA PHE A 733 13.98 -33.15 25.91
C PHE A 733 15.23 -33.10 25.00
N GLN A 734 15.58 -34.20 24.33
CA GLN A 734 16.66 -34.20 23.33
C GLN A 734 16.26 -33.49 22.03
N HIS A 735 14.96 -33.22 21.82
CA HIS A 735 14.48 -32.46 20.68
C HIS A 735 14.57 -30.95 20.95
N PRO A 736 15.34 -30.19 20.14
CA PRO A 736 15.45 -28.75 20.32
C PRO A 736 14.08 -28.09 20.12
N GLY A 737 13.58 -27.39 21.14
CA GLY A 737 12.31 -26.67 21.12
C GLY A 737 11.16 -27.35 21.87
N PHE A 738 11.30 -28.60 22.33
CA PHE A 738 10.23 -29.29 23.06
C PHE A 738 9.90 -28.57 24.38
N ALA A 739 8.64 -28.14 24.52
CA ALA A 739 8.08 -27.47 25.69
C ALA A 739 8.98 -26.34 26.27
N SER A 740 9.74 -25.65 25.41
CA SER A 740 10.77 -24.69 25.80
C SER A 740 10.28 -23.23 25.90
N GLU A 741 9.00 -22.98 25.61
CA GLU A 741 8.43 -21.64 25.46
C GLU A 741 7.16 -21.48 26.30
N ILE A 742 7.02 -20.33 26.94
CA ILE A 742 5.86 -19.88 27.71
C ILE A 742 5.23 -18.72 26.93
N THR A 743 3.93 -18.83 26.60
CA THR A 743 3.21 -17.76 25.90
C THR A 743 2.30 -17.01 26.87
N LEU A 744 2.51 -15.70 27.01
CA LEU A 744 1.66 -14.81 27.80
C LEU A 744 0.84 -13.91 26.87
N GLU A 745 -0.47 -13.81 27.10
CA GLU A 745 -1.37 -12.96 26.31
C GLU A 745 -1.70 -11.65 27.04
N TYR A 746 -1.48 -10.52 26.36
CA TYR A 746 -1.75 -9.18 26.88
C TYR A 746 -2.65 -8.41 25.91
N GLN A 747 -3.53 -7.57 26.44
CA GLN A 747 -4.33 -6.63 25.66
C GLN A 747 -3.66 -5.24 25.65
N LEU A 748 -3.43 -4.69 24.45
CA LEU A 748 -2.84 -3.37 24.30
C LEU A 748 -3.94 -2.29 24.38
N THR A 749 -3.98 -1.53 25.47
CA THR A 749 -5.04 -0.54 25.74
C THR A 749 -4.46 0.87 25.90
N HIS A 750 -5.26 1.90 25.59
CA HIS A 750 -4.85 3.28 25.85
C HIS A 750 -4.69 3.52 27.36
N ALA A 751 -3.66 4.28 27.74
CA ALA A 751 -3.43 4.67 29.11
C ALA A 751 -4.30 5.89 29.49
N GLU A 752 -4.58 6.03 30.78
CA GLU A 752 -5.22 7.23 31.34
C GLU A 752 -4.15 8.12 32.00
N PRO A 753 -4.21 9.46 31.86
CA PRO A 753 -5.30 10.28 31.33
C PRO A 753 -5.34 10.37 29.80
N HIS A 754 -6.53 10.60 29.27
CA HIS A 754 -6.80 10.70 27.84
C HIS A 754 -6.15 11.95 27.21
N ASP A 755 -5.36 11.70 26.16
CA ASP A 755 -4.93 12.72 25.21
C ASP A 755 -5.49 12.39 23.83
N SER A 756 -6.33 13.28 23.30
CA SER A 756 -7.00 13.12 22.00
C SER A 756 -6.03 13.04 20.82
N GLN A 757 -4.79 13.51 20.99
CA GLN A 757 -3.77 13.39 19.94
C GLN A 757 -3.40 11.93 19.65
N PHE A 758 -3.63 11.03 20.60
CA PHE A 758 -3.21 9.62 20.53
C PHE A 758 -4.39 8.65 20.40
N ASP A 759 -5.55 9.11 19.91
CA ASP A 759 -6.72 8.26 19.69
C ASP A 759 -6.53 7.24 18.56
N GLN A 760 -5.69 7.58 17.58
CA GLN A 760 -5.34 6.71 16.45
C GLN A 760 -3.83 6.56 16.32
N LEU A 761 -3.35 5.36 16.65
CA LEU A 761 -1.93 5.00 16.59
C LEU A 761 -1.68 3.97 15.50
N PHE A 762 -0.53 4.09 14.83
CA PHE A 762 -0.13 3.26 13.70
C PHE A 762 1.29 2.74 13.89
N SER A 763 1.60 1.58 13.30
CA SER A 763 2.94 1.01 13.24
C SER A 763 3.64 0.96 14.60
N ILE A 764 2.94 0.46 15.61
CA ILE A 764 3.45 0.35 16.97
C ILE A 764 4.47 -0.79 17.00
N ARG A 765 5.71 -0.50 17.41
CA ARG A 765 6.74 -1.48 17.68
C ARG A 765 7.03 -1.49 19.16
N LEU A 766 6.75 -2.62 19.81
CA LEU A 766 7.03 -2.87 21.21
C LEU A 766 8.41 -3.52 21.34
N HIS A 767 9.23 -2.98 22.22
CA HIS A 767 10.56 -3.44 22.55
C HIS A 767 10.60 -3.84 24.03
N PHE A 768 11.28 -4.94 24.34
CA PHE A 768 11.32 -5.52 25.69
C PHE A 768 12.76 -5.80 26.09
N ASP A 769 13.20 -5.16 27.16
CA ASP A 769 14.50 -5.39 27.79
C ASP A 769 14.31 -6.23 29.07
N LEU A 770 15.07 -7.31 29.19
CA LEU A 770 15.10 -8.13 30.40
C LEU A 770 15.99 -7.49 31.47
N THR A 771 15.55 -7.56 32.73
CA THR A 771 16.36 -7.12 33.88
C THR A 771 17.41 -8.15 34.32
N ASP A 772 17.22 -9.41 33.92
CA ASP A 772 18.03 -10.55 34.31
C ASP A 772 18.25 -11.52 33.15
N ASP A 773 19.15 -12.49 33.34
CA ASP A 773 19.49 -13.51 32.33
C ASP A 773 18.62 -14.77 32.47
N HIS A 774 17.50 -14.73 33.22
CA HIS A 774 16.66 -15.90 33.46
C HIS A 774 15.93 -16.38 32.19
N TYR A 775 15.68 -15.47 31.24
CA TYR A 775 15.02 -15.76 29.96
C TYR A 775 15.92 -15.39 28.77
N GLU A 776 15.63 -15.93 27.59
CA GLU A 776 16.22 -15.45 26.33
C GLU A 776 15.66 -14.09 25.93
N GLU A 777 16.46 -13.28 25.22
CA GLU A 777 16.05 -11.97 24.71
C GLU A 777 14.80 -12.09 23.82
N LEU A 778 13.82 -11.23 24.08
CA LEU A 778 12.58 -11.15 23.32
C LEU A 778 12.78 -10.35 22.03
N SER A 779 12.24 -10.85 20.93
CA SER A 779 12.16 -10.08 19.70
C SER A 779 11.09 -8.99 19.77
N ASP A 780 11.35 -7.85 19.12
CA ASP A 780 10.37 -6.77 18.98
C ASP A 780 9.05 -7.26 18.37
N ILE A 781 7.93 -6.79 18.94
CA ILE A 781 6.59 -7.13 18.46
C ILE A 781 5.99 -5.93 17.73
N SER A 782 5.49 -6.16 16.52
CA SER A 782 4.86 -5.11 15.70
C SER A 782 3.34 -5.24 15.71
N VAL A 783 2.66 -4.18 16.12
CA VAL A 783 1.19 -4.05 16.10
C VAL A 783 0.80 -2.97 15.07
N PRO A 784 -0.03 -3.29 14.07
CA PRO A 784 -0.27 -2.40 12.94
C PRO A 784 -1.03 -1.12 13.32
N CYS A 785 -2.02 -1.22 14.22
CA CYS A 785 -2.75 -0.07 14.70
C CYS A 785 -3.41 -0.31 16.06
N LEU A 786 -3.64 0.78 16.80
CA LEU A 786 -4.46 0.83 18.02
C LEU A 786 -5.39 2.03 17.91
N PHE A 787 -6.69 1.77 17.83
CA PHE A 787 -7.72 2.81 17.78
C PHE A 787 -8.68 2.64 18.95
N ARG A 788 -9.04 3.75 19.59
CA ARG A 788 -9.96 3.74 20.72
C ARG A 788 -11.36 3.22 20.40
N GLU A 789 -11.83 3.41 19.17
CA GLU A 789 -13.16 2.97 18.70
C GLU A 789 -13.21 1.47 18.35
N ARG A 790 -12.06 0.79 18.32
CA ARG A 790 -11.96 -0.63 17.94
C ARG A 790 -11.60 -1.50 19.15
N ALA A 791 -11.87 -2.80 19.02
CA ALA A 791 -11.39 -3.77 19.99
C ALA A 791 -9.86 -3.71 20.10
N ALA A 792 -9.37 -3.64 21.34
CA ALA A 792 -7.94 -3.56 21.60
C ALA A 792 -7.23 -4.87 21.17
N PRO A 793 -6.13 -4.77 20.42
CA PRO A 793 -5.42 -5.93 19.89
C PRO A 793 -4.75 -6.74 21.01
N VAL A 794 -4.69 -8.05 20.80
CA VAL A 794 -4.02 -8.99 21.71
C VAL A 794 -2.57 -9.19 21.24
N VAL A 795 -1.64 -9.05 22.17
CA VAL A 795 -0.19 -9.20 22.02
C VAL A 795 0.23 -10.49 22.73
N ARG A 796 0.95 -11.36 22.04
CA ARG A 796 1.46 -12.63 22.58
C ARG A 796 2.96 -12.51 22.83
N LEU A 797 3.38 -12.63 24.08
CA LEU A 797 4.79 -12.66 24.48
C LEU A 797 5.26 -14.11 24.58
N SER A 798 6.23 -14.47 23.76
CA SER A 798 6.83 -15.80 23.66
C SER A 798 8.15 -15.86 24.42
N LEU A 799 8.10 -16.27 25.68
CA LEU A 799 9.24 -16.31 26.60
C LEU A 799 9.92 -17.67 26.59
N LYS A 800 11.24 -17.71 26.46
CA LYS A 800 12.04 -18.94 26.60
C LYS A 800 12.89 -18.88 27.87
N PRO A 801 12.48 -19.57 28.96
CA PRO A 801 13.26 -19.56 30.20
C PRO A 801 14.54 -20.38 30.02
N LYS A 802 15.66 -19.79 30.43
CA LYS A 802 16.89 -20.52 30.77
C LYS A 802 16.80 -21.05 32.20
N GLN A 803 16.16 -20.27 33.08
CA GLN A 803 15.87 -20.62 34.46
C GLN A 803 14.41 -20.25 34.78
N PRO A 804 13.64 -21.12 35.44
CA PRO A 804 12.22 -20.89 35.73
C PRO A 804 12.01 -19.99 36.97
N TYR A 805 12.65 -18.82 36.98
CA TYR A 805 12.53 -17.82 38.04
C TYR A 805 11.68 -16.62 37.58
N PRO A 806 10.97 -15.94 38.49
CA PRO A 806 10.24 -14.73 38.13
C PRO A 806 11.19 -13.64 37.60
N THR A 807 10.75 -12.89 36.57
CA THR A 807 11.54 -11.82 35.95
C THR A 807 10.70 -10.56 35.74
N THR A 808 11.36 -9.43 35.49
CA THR A 808 10.73 -8.16 35.10
C THR A 808 11.22 -7.72 33.73
N LEU A 809 10.28 -7.37 32.86
CA LEU A 809 10.50 -6.89 31.50
C LEU A 809 10.25 -5.37 31.45
N HIS A 810 11.26 -4.61 31.06
CA HIS A 810 11.12 -3.20 30.74
C HIS A 810 10.55 -3.07 29.33
N ALA A 811 9.37 -2.47 29.20
CA ALA A 811 8.70 -2.31 27.93
C ALA A 811 8.81 -0.86 27.43
N SER A 812 9.21 -0.70 26.16
CA SER A 812 9.16 0.58 25.46
C SER A 812 8.50 0.42 24.11
N ALA A 813 8.03 1.52 23.52
CA ALA A 813 7.40 1.46 22.22
C ALA A 813 7.68 2.68 21.36
N ILE A 814 7.82 2.41 20.06
CA ILE A 814 7.88 3.43 19.02
C ILE A 814 6.61 3.32 18.18
N PHE A 815 5.92 4.42 17.94
CA PHE A 815 4.67 4.43 17.18
C PHE A 815 4.48 5.72 16.40
N THR A 816 3.58 5.71 15.41
CA THR A 816 3.26 6.87 14.59
C THR A 816 1.84 7.37 14.91
N SER A 817 1.69 8.67 15.17
CA SER A 817 0.37 9.28 15.38
C SER A 817 -0.32 9.62 14.04
N GLN A 818 -1.61 9.95 14.07
CA GLN A 818 -2.38 10.37 12.89
C GLN A 818 -1.75 11.59 12.17
N ASP A 819 -1.00 12.41 12.89
CA ASP A 819 -0.28 13.58 12.35
C ASP A 819 0.96 13.19 11.52
N GLY A 820 1.33 11.90 11.47
CA GLY A 820 2.50 11.39 10.76
C GLY A 820 3.82 11.55 11.51
N LEU A 821 3.78 11.90 12.80
CA LEU A 821 4.95 12.03 13.67
C LEU A 821 5.25 10.69 14.37
N SER A 822 6.53 10.36 14.49
CA SER A 822 7.00 9.18 15.24
C SER A 822 7.28 9.54 16.69
N TRP A 823 6.79 8.73 17.62
CA TRP A 823 6.88 8.94 19.06
C TRP A 823 7.52 7.74 19.75
N HIS A 824 8.19 8.00 20.86
CA HIS A 824 8.72 7.01 21.78
C HIS A 824 8.02 7.16 23.14
N THR A 825 7.53 6.04 23.68
CA THR A 825 6.91 5.95 25.00
C THR A 825 7.52 4.81 25.79
N VAL A 826 7.76 5.06 27.08
CA VAL A 826 8.09 4.00 28.04
C VAL A 826 6.78 3.49 28.62
N LEU A 827 6.61 2.16 28.66
CA LEU A 827 5.43 1.50 29.21
C LEU A 827 5.68 1.09 30.67
N PRO A 828 4.64 0.78 31.44
CA PRO A 828 4.81 0.13 32.74
C PRO A 828 5.54 -1.21 32.61
N ASP A 829 6.38 -1.52 33.59
CA ASP A 829 7.11 -2.78 33.66
C ASP A 829 6.17 -3.98 33.74
N ILE A 830 6.50 -5.04 33.02
CA ILE A 830 5.74 -6.29 33.01
C ILE A 830 6.43 -7.28 33.93
N HIS A 831 5.73 -7.70 34.98
CA HIS A 831 6.25 -8.68 35.92
C HIS A 831 5.76 -10.08 35.54
N VAL A 832 6.71 -10.95 35.19
CA VAL A 832 6.42 -12.37 34.95
C VAL A 832 6.44 -13.09 36.29
N ALA A 833 5.28 -13.44 36.81
CA ALA A 833 5.12 -14.12 38.08
C ALA A 833 5.51 -15.60 37.98
N PHE A 834 5.94 -16.19 39.10
CA PHE A 834 6.37 -17.60 39.13
C PHE A 834 5.30 -18.57 38.60
N GLN A 835 4.02 -18.35 38.95
CA GLN A 835 2.90 -19.19 38.51
C GLN A 835 2.66 -19.18 37.00
N GLN A 836 3.09 -18.13 36.29
CA GLN A 836 2.93 -18.02 34.84
C GLN A 836 3.90 -18.92 34.07
N ALA A 837 4.93 -19.46 34.74
CA ALA A 837 5.84 -20.44 34.16
C ALA A 837 5.28 -21.88 34.21
N PHE A 838 4.15 -22.12 34.88
CA PHE A 838 3.60 -23.46 35.06
C PHE A 838 2.94 -23.96 33.77
N ILE A 839 3.49 -25.03 33.22
CA ILE A 839 2.93 -25.74 32.06
C ILE A 839 2.40 -27.10 32.54
N PRO A 840 1.22 -27.54 32.06
CA PRO A 840 0.76 -28.91 32.30
C PRO A 840 1.74 -29.92 31.70
N LEU A 841 1.72 -31.16 32.19
CA LEU A 841 2.59 -32.21 31.67
C LEU A 841 2.37 -32.40 30.15
N SER A 842 3.35 -31.97 29.37
CA SER A 842 3.42 -32.18 27.92
C SER A 842 3.73 -33.65 27.63
N ALA A 843 2.70 -34.49 27.66
CA ALA A 843 2.79 -35.90 27.30
C ALA A 843 2.21 -36.13 25.89
N PRO A 844 2.75 -37.09 25.11
CA PRO A 844 2.13 -37.53 23.86
C PRO A 844 0.66 -37.89 24.07
N PRO A 845 -0.24 -37.55 23.13
CA PRO A 845 -1.69 -37.78 23.27
C PRO A 845 -2.04 -39.28 23.43
N GLU A 846 -1.14 -40.17 23.01
CA GLU A 846 -1.27 -41.63 23.09
C GLU A 846 -1.15 -42.18 24.52
N TRP A 847 -0.59 -41.43 25.48
CA TRP A 847 -0.29 -41.93 26.83
C TRP A 847 -1.49 -41.93 27.80
N GLY A 848 -2.59 -41.26 27.45
CA GLY A 848 -3.78 -41.20 28.29
C GLY A 848 -3.51 -40.65 29.71
N ALA A 849 -4.43 -40.89 30.65
CA ALA A 849 -4.26 -40.52 32.06
C ALA A 849 -3.29 -41.46 32.80
N GLU A 850 -3.29 -42.75 32.45
CA GLU A 850 -2.47 -43.78 33.09
C GLU A 850 -0.97 -43.57 32.84
N GLY A 851 -0.58 -43.21 31.61
CA GLY A 851 0.82 -42.88 31.29
C GLY A 851 1.32 -41.63 32.00
N LYS A 852 0.49 -40.59 32.17
CA LYS A 852 0.84 -39.40 32.97
C LYS A 852 1.06 -39.74 34.44
N LEU A 853 0.26 -40.66 34.98
CA LEU A 853 0.40 -41.14 36.36
C LEU A 853 1.66 -41.99 36.54
N MET A 854 2.04 -42.81 35.55
CA MET A 854 3.32 -43.53 35.56
C MET A 854 4.52 -42.59 35.56
N VAL A 855 4.49 -41.50 34.78
CA VAL A 855 5.54 -40.46 34.80
C VAL A 855 5.63 -39.79 36.17
N PHE A 856 4.48 -39.46 36.77
CA PHE A 856 4.44 -38.83 38.10
C PHE A 856 5.06 -39.73 39.18
N GLU A 857 4.65 -41.00 39.27
CA GLU A 857 5.21 -41.91 40.29
C GLU A 857 6.68 -42.25 40.04
N GLY A 858 7.10 -42.34 38.76
CA GLY A 858 8.50 -42.51 38.39
C GLY A 858 9.38 -41.35 38.86
N LEU A 859 8.99 -40.11 38.55
CA LEU A 859 9.70 -38.90 39.00
C LEU A 859 9.67 -38.75 40.53
N TRP A 860 8.53 -39.03 41.16
CA TRP A 860 8.41 -38.99 42.62
C TRP A 860 9.36 -39.99 43.30
N GLY A 861 9.44 -41.21 42.77
CA GLY A 861 10.34 -42.26 43.24
C GLY A 861 11.82 -41.88 43.11
N GLU A 862 12.23 -41.35 41.95
CA GLU A 862 13.61 -40.89 41.73
C GLU A 862 14.01 -39.76 42.70
N ILE A 863 13.17 -38.73 42.84
CA ILE A 863 13.47 -37.57 43.71
C ILE A 863 13.53 -37.96 45.20
N CYS A 864 12.67 -38.89 45.64
CA CYS A 864 12.60 -39.30 47.04
C CYS A 864 13.65 -40.37 47.43
N SER A 865 14.15 -41.16 46.49
CA SER A 865 15.04 -42.29 46.78
C SER A 865 16.50 -41.92 46.96
N GLY A 866 16.98 -40.79 46.40
CA GLY A 866 18.34 -40.27 46.60
C GLY A 866 19.48 -41.22 46.16
N GLU A 867 19.17 -42.35 45.54
CA GLU A 867 20.12 -43.41 45.15
C GLU A 867 20.24 -43.47 43.62
N CYS A 868 20.90 -42.49 43.00
CA CYS A 868 21.33 -42.58 41.60
C CYS A 868 22.70 -41.87 41.43
N GLU A 869 23.73 -42.64 41.05
CA GLU A 869 25.12 -42.20 40.84
C GLU A 869 25.34 -41.37 39.54
N ALA A 870 24.33 -40.63 39.07
CA ALA A 870 24.47 -39.74 37.92
C ALA A 870 24.85 -38.33 38.41
N GLU A 871 25.93 -37.77 37.87
CA GLU A 871 26.52 -36.47 38.26
C GLU A 871 25.58 -35.26 38.13
N ASP A 872 24.37 -35.42 37.56
CA ASP A 872 23.40 -34.36 37.26
C ASP A 872 22.27 -34.17 38.30
N LEU A 873 22.13 -35.04 39.32
CA LEU A 873 20.98 -35.02 40.27
C LEU A 873 21.28 -34.37 41.64
N THR A 874 22.31 -33.52 41.73
CA THR A 874 22.68 -32.86 43.01
C THR A 874 21.66 -31.84 43.53
N ASP A 875 20.62 -31.53 42.76
CA ASP A 875 19.66 -30.46 43.05
C ASP A 875 18.25 -30.93 43.50
N CYS A 876 18.01 -32.23 43.64
CA CYS A 876 16.71 -32.77 44.09
C CYS A 876 16.40 -32.43 45.57
N ALA A 877 15.15 -32.05 45.87
CA ALA A 877 14.71 -31.78 47.24
C ALA A 877 13.25 -32.13 47.49
N THR A 878 12.94 -32.46 48.75
CA THR A 878 11.58 -32.68 49.25
C THR A 878 11.25 -31.69 50.36
N SER A 879 10.00 -31.26 50.43
CA SER A 879 9.51 -30.30 51.42
C SER A 879 8.06 -30.63 51.81
N LEU A 880 7.66 -30.24 53.02
CA LEU A 880 6.30 -30.38 53.51
C LEU A 880 5.76 -28.98 53.84
N PHE A 881 4.64 -28.62 53.23
CA PHE A 881 3.88 -27.42 53.55
C PHE A 881 2.55 -27.80 54.20
N CYS A 882 2.22 -27.20 55.35
CA CYS A 882 0.98 -27.47 56.06
C CYS A 882 0.14 -26.19 56.11
N GLY A 883 -1.10 -26.26 55.59
CA GLY A 883 -2.07 -25.17 55.63
C GLY A 883 -3.31 -25.55 56.45
N GLN A 884 -3.86 -24.60 57.21
CA GLN A 884 -5.17 -24.76 57.84
C GLN A 884 -6.25 -24.43 56.80
N LEU A 885 -6.87 -25.44 56.20
CA LEU A 885 -7.93 -25.30 55.21
C LEU A 885 -9.04 -26.30 55.53
N SER A 886 -10.30 -25.90 55.34
CA SER A 886 -11.42 -26.84 55.36
C SER A 886 -11.41 -27.71 54.10
N GLU A 887 -12.09 -28.86 54.15
CA GLU A 887 -12.22 -29.75 52.99
C GLU A 887 -12.90 -29.04 51.80
N GLU A 888 -13.89 -28.19 52.05
CA GLU A 888 -14.57 -27.38 51.03
C GLU A 888 -13.63 -26.35 50.39
N ALA A 889 -12.81 -25.66 51.20
CA ALA A 889 -11.82 -24.70 50.71
C ALA A 889 -10.69 -25.39 49.92
N LEU A 890 -10.35 -26.63 50.28
CA LEU A 890 -9.38 -27.43 49.53
C LEU A 890 -9.90 -27.79 48.13
N VAL A 891 -11.16 -28.21 48.01
CA VAL A 891 -11.78 -28.51 46.71
C VAL A 891 -11.83 -27.26 45.83
N ALA A 892 -12.26 -26.13 46.38
CA ALA A 892 -12.29 -24.85 45.66
C ALA A 892 -10.90 -24.43 45.16
N LEU A 893 -9.87 -24.55 46.02
CA LEU A 893 -8.49 -24.23 45.68
C LEU A 893 -7.96 -25.14 44.55
N VAL A 894 -8.28 -26.43 44.59
CA VAL A 894 -7.88 -27.38 43.53
C VAL A 894 -8.58 -27.05 42.21
N GLU A 895 -9.88 -26.72 42.23
CA GLU A 895 -10.64 -26.33 41.04
C GLU A 895 -10.14 -25.02 40.42
N GLU A 896 -9.77 -24.04 41.25
CA GLU A 896 -9.34 -22.72 40.78
C GLU A 896 -7.89 -22.69 40.28
N HIS A 897 -6.96 -23.31 41.01
CA HIS A 897 -5.52 -23.15 40.75
C HIS A 897 -4.80 -24.39 40.22
N PHE A 898 -5.32 -25.61 40.49
CA PHE A 898 -4.60 -26.86 40.17
C PHE A 898 -5.27 -27.74 39.12
N LEU A 899 -6.49 -27.42 38.70
CA LEU A 899 -7.26 -28.21 37.74
C LEU A 899 -6.49 -28.53 36.44
N PRO A 900 -5.75 -27.58 35.81
CA PRO A 900 -5.01 -27.87 34.57
C PRO A 900 -3.81 -28.81 34.77
N TYR A 901 -3.31 -28.90 36.00
CA TYR A 901 -2.06 -29.58 36.36
C TYR A 901 -2.29 -30.91 37.11
N ARG A 902 -3.56 -31.29 37.32
CA ARG A 902 -3.95 -32.50 38.06
C ARG A 902 -3.74 -33.76 37.23
N ILE A 903 -3.13 -34.78 37.85
CA ILE A 903 -2.88 -36.10 37.25
C ILE A 903 -3.82 -37.18 37.83
N SER A 904 -4.27 -37.04 39.08
CA SER A 904 -5.19 -38.00 39.70
C SER A 904 -6.62 -37.95 39.11
N ASP A 905 -7.29 -39.10 39.09
CA ASP A 905 -8.69 -39.24 38.64
C ASP A 905 -9.65 -38.60 39.65
N GLN A 906 -10.83 -38.16 39.19
CA GLN A 906 -11.86 -37.51 40.03
C GLN A 906 -12.41 -38.43 41.14
N SER A 907 -12.16 -39.74 41.05
CA SER A 907 -12.66 -40.76 41.96
C SER A 907 -11.79 -40.95 43.22
N ASP A 908 -10.52 -40.52 43.21
CA ASP A 908 -9.61 -40.61 44.35
C ASP A 908 -9.82 -39.43 45.31
N LYS A 909 -10.66 -39.64 46.34
CA LYS A 909 -10.98 -38.61 47.35
C LYS A 909 -9.92 -38.44 48.44
N GLU A 910 -8.93 -39.34 48.50
CA GLU A 910 -7.96 -39.38 49.61
C GLU A 910 -6.67 -38.59 49.31
N GLU A 911 -6.28 -38.42 48.05
CA GLU A 911 -5.02 -37.77 47.67
C GLU A 911 -5.09 -37.10 46.29
N TYR A 912 -4.77 -35.80 46.21
CA TYR A 912 -4.61 -35.11 44.93
C TYR A 912 -3.15 -35.13 44.48
N LYS A 913 -2.92 -35.53 43.22
CA LYS A 913 -1.59 -35.53 42.59
C LYS A 913 -1.53 -34.43 41.53
N VAL A 914 -0.62 -33.47 41.71
CA VAL A 914 -0.46 -32.31 40.82
C VAL A 914 1.00 -32.22 40.37
N LEU A 915 1.23 -31.94 39.09
CA LEU A 915 2.58 -31.78 38.53
C LEU A 915 2.68 -30.47 37.74
N PHE A 916 3.60 -29.61 38.13
CA PHE A 916 4.02 -28.45 37.36
C PHE A 916 5.27 -28.78 36.57
N PHE A 917 5.19 -28.65 35.24
CA PHE A 917 6.35 -28.65 34.39
C PHE A 917 6.84 -27.22 34.22
N LEU A 918 8.13 -26.99 34.48
CA LEU A 918 8.80 -25.70 34.43
C LEU A 918 9.94 -25.79 33.40
N PRO A 919 9.80 -25.16 32.22
CA PRO A 919 10.84 -25.20 31.22
C PRO A 919 12.15 -24.55 31.74
N PRO A 920 13.33 -25.03 31.30
CA PRO A 920 13.51 -26.00 30.22
C PRO A 920 13.31 -27.48 30.63
N HIS A 921 13.62 -27.87 31.88
CA HIS A 921 13.63 -29.28 32.30
C HIS A 921 13.27 -29.53 33.79
N SER A 922 12.71 -28.56 34.51
CA SER A 922 12.41 -28.69 35.94
C SER A 922 10.98 -29.14 36.23
N HIS A 923 10.79 -29.84 37.34
CA HIS A 923 9.50 -30.40 37.74
C HIS A 923 9.22 -30.10 39.22
N ILE A 924 7.97 -29.78 39.52
CA ILE A 924 7.45 -29.70 40.89
C ILE A 924 6.25 -30.63 41.00
N LEU A 925 6.36 -31.61 41.88
CA LEU A 925 5.31 -32.59 42.15
C LEU A 925 4.69 -32.31 43.51
N LEU A 926 3.37 -32.39 43.59
CA LEU A 926 2.60 -32.21 44.82
C LEU A 926 1.75 -33.46 45.09
N LYS A 927 1.85 -34.00 46.31
CA LYS A 927 0.87 -34.95 46.89
C LYS A 927 0.13 -34.25 48.02
N ILE A 928 -1.15 -33.94 47.80
CA ILE A 928 -1.98 -33.15 48.71
C ILE A 928 -2.94 -34.09 49.44
N ARG A 929 -2.93 -34.06 50.78
CA ARG A 929 -3.76 -34.89 51.65
C ARG A 929 -4.47 -34.06 52.71
N SER A 930 -5.71 -34.40 53.01
CA SER A 930 -6.47 -33.82 54.11
C SER A 930 -6.30 -34.70 55.36
N GLU A 931 -5.78 -34.13 56.45
CA GLU A 931 -5.75 -34.76 57.78
C GLU A 931 -6.64 -33.98 58.76
N GLU A 932 -7.04 -34.59 59.89
CA GLU A 932 -8.13 -34.13 60.77
C GLU A 932 -8.13 -32.62 61.14
N ASP A 933 -6.95 -31.97 61.20
CA ASP A 933 -6.81 -30.53 61.55
C ASP A 933 -5.99 -29.69 60.54
N ALA A 934 -5.48 -30.27 59.44
CA ALA A 934 -4.65 -29.55 58.46
C ALA A 934 -4.53 -30.26 57.11
N VAL A 935 -4.33 -29.49 56.04
CA VAL A 935 -3.98 -30.01 54.71
C VAL A 935 -2.46 -30.05 54.56
N GLN A 936 -1.94 -31.22 54.21
CA GLN A 936 -0.53 -31.45 53.94
C GLN A 936 -0.25 -31.42 52.44
N PHE A 937 0.67 -30.56 52.02
CA PHE A 937 1.21 -30.47 50.66
C PHE A 937 2.64 -31.03 50.69
N ASN A 938 2.80 -32.29 50.31
CA ASN A 938 4.12 -32.89 50.11
C ASN A 938 4.66 -32.42 48.75
N VAL A 939 5.77 -31.70 48.75
CA VAL A 939 6.42 -31.15 47.56
C VAL A 939 7.69 -31.93 47.26
N ALA A 940 7.84 -32.39 46.02
CA ALA A 940 9.08 -32.96 45.51
C ALA A 940 9.52 -32.19 44.26
N THR A 941 10.78 -31.82 44.15
CA THR A 941 11.32 -31.10 43.00
C THR A 941 12.73 -31.58 42.66
N ASP A 942 13.07 -31.52 41.38
CA ASP A 942 14.42 -31.75 40.85
C ASP A 942 15.33 -30.52 40.93
N ASN A 943 14.80 -29.36 41.36
CA ASN A 943 15.57 -28.14 41.58
C ASN A 943 15.20 -27.47 42.92
N TRP A 944 16.04 -27.66 43.94
CA TRP A 944 15.83 -27.15 45.29
C TRP A 944 15.69 -25.62 45.37
N GLN A 945 16.25 -24.87 44.42
CA GLN A 945 16.17 -23.40 44.38
C GLN A 945 14.73 -22.91 44.12
N LEU A 946 13.82 -23.79 43.67
CA LEU A 946 12.40 -23.48 43.46
C LEU A 946 11.58 -23.55 44.76
N LEU A 947 12.08 -24.20 45.82
CA LEU A 947 11.36 -24.39 47.08
C LEU A 947 10.89 -23.08 47.75
N PRO A 948 11.67 -21.99 47.79
CA PRO A 948 11.19 -20.72 48.33
C PRO A 948 10.04 -20.12 47.53
N TYR A 949 10.09 -20.22 46.19
CA TYR A 949 9.06 -19.67 45.30
C TYR A 949 7.76 -20.44 45.40
N ILE A 950 7.80 -21.78 45.37
CA ILE A 950 6.61 -22.60 45.55
C ILE A 950 6.00 -22.42 46.94
N ASN A 951 6.81 -22.29 47.99
CA ASN A 951 6.31 -22.02 49.34
C ASN A 951 5.61 -20.64 49.41
N SER A 952 6.19 -19.61 48.77
CA SER A 952 5.55 -18.28 48.70
C SER A 952 4.23 -18.30 47.92
N TYR A 953 4.16 -19.08 46.84
CA TYR A 953 2.95 -19.28 46.05
C TYR A 953 1.87 -20.01 46.85
N LEU A 954 2.20 -21.14 47.47
CA LEU A 954 1.29 -21.90 48.35
C LEU A 954 0.78 -21.04 49.51
N LEU A 955 1.64 -20.24 50.14
CA LEU A 955 1.23 -19.29 51.18
C LEU A 955 0.25 -18.22 50.68
N THR A 956 0.35 -17.81 49.42
CA THR A 956 -0.51 -16.76 48.83
C THR A 956 -1.89 -17.32 48.55
N ILE A 957 -1.97 -18.46 47.86
CA ILE A 957 -3.25 -19.10 47.49
C ILE A 957 -3.99 -19.66 48.72
N THR A 958 -3.29 -20.15 49.74
CA THR A 958 -3.96 -20.64 50.96
C THR A 958 -4.50 -19.52 51.84
N LYS A 959 -3.89 -18.33 51.79
CA LYS A 959 -4.39 -17.14 52.50
C LYS A 959 -5.60 -16.51 51.80
N SER A 960 -5.64 -16.47 50.48
CA SER A 960 -6.81 -15.94 49.74
C SER A 960 -8.06 -16.78 50.01
N SER A 961 -7.94 -18.11 49.98
CA SER A 961 -9.07 -19.02 50.27
C SER A 961 -9.57 -18.94 51.72
N LEU A 962 -8.70 -18.59 52.68
CA LEU A 962 -9.11 -18.32 54.07
C LEU A 962 -9.92 -17.02 54.18
N GLN A 963 -9.64 -16.01 53.36
CA GLN A 963 -10.26 -14.69 53.43
C GLN A 963 -11.67 -14.68 52.82
N GLU A 964 -11.90 -15.46 51.76
CA GLU A 964 -13.24 -15.67 51.17
C GLU A 964 -14.19 -16.47 52.09
N SER A 965 -13.65 -17.31 52.97
CA SER A 965 -14.44 -18.06 53.97
C SER A 965 -14.94 -17.21 55.16
N VAL A 966 -14.43 -15.98 55.33
CA VAL A 966 -14.83 -15.07 56.43
C VAL A 966 -15.90 -14.06 55.98
N ASP A 967 -15.99 -13.79 54.67
CA ASP A 967 -16.97 -12.88 54.07
C ASP A 967 -18.20 -13.60 53.46
N SER A 968 -18.35 -14.92 53.68
CA SER A 968 -19.51 -15.73 53.30
C SER A 968 -20.50 -16.00 54.44
#